data_AF-A0A1F3K9U5-F1
#
_entry.id   AF-A0A1F3K9U5-F1
#
_cell.length_a   1.000
_cell.length_b   1.000
_cell.length_c   1.000
_cell.angle_alpha   90.00
_cell.angle_beta   90.00
_cell.angle_gamma   90.00
#
_symmetry.space_group_name_H-M   'P 1'
#
loop_
_entity.id
_entity.type
_entity.pdbx_description
1 polymer ?
#
loop_
_entity_poly.entity_id
_entity_poly.type
_entity_poly.pdbx_seq_one_letter_code
_entity_poly.pdbx_strand_id
1 'polypeptide(L)'
;MITIKKDGQPFDLGDIKMTFRLRSPLWNDIPSHTFSFDIDATDRNLRLTGYLHRPSSNLDGKTDIPVQCSIHGWIMGATLRVELATEKTIRCHLAIDNGQMNVGWGDQYLNEMDFPTIARNGGVSMIMLYNKDKSSDQVACQFPPIRIPEFFGSMESDDALTYTGWVNYYDPETGQYKFPTVDFNNGSIRVPTVSVPQFYLRWIIRQIVELNGMKLDPRFMSTGVLKEMLVFNNRCCEEKRRRDYFRATKTAQQTYSNRSVLIFNDETTPPNADDNNSYNPVTGQITIRNSGVHEIAIGINATALDGKRYAIIDGYSYLLNEGFTLINHTHYYGTNQIGHTFYCEIYCYYTDGEVEYPVPITVLANSYMAGRNSSLSDLPGLYSDGFIDSKFHMPHVKVKDFLKWLLDGFGMATIFDAAANQVKFVVLDEVLRKPASRQLGNLDEGTEYSPALINGMNYEFDISSDDAPVVDQVSGLEFLGNFATTYELPMPENSSYYAYVYTIGKFYVYEWNDTSARYEWQPKTDYIKPLTTGLGEMEVKPAWHPPVNFYEGDIFGTTPWIGCSGSSPYFRVGINSTPFLLMMYHGLQPGMLRVDDIVQPFPYASGLRFNAIGEEIITLELSWEGIREKFLKTVEDFYQKRWMLEGKREVDAAWLRQLSWEESYLHKGREYLLDTVEFTATHLGFTSAKITAWRKP
;
A
#
# COMPACT_ATOMS: atom_id res chain seq x y z
N MET A 1 -46.83 0.09 5.01
CA MET A 1 -46.42 1.30 5.77
C MET A 1 -44.90 1.44 5.70
N ILE A 2 -44.40 2.66 5.48
CA ILE A 2 -42.97 3.02 5.49
C ILE A 2 -42.62 3.55 6.88
N THR A 3 -41.50 3.12 7.45
CA THR A 3 -41.01 3.63 8.73
C THR A 3 -39.49 3.69 8.72
N ILE A 4 -38.92 4.81 9.16
CA ILE A 4 -37.49 4.97 9.39
C ILE A 4 -37.31 5.20 10.89
N LYS A 5 -36.38 4.47 11.52
CA LYS A 5 -36.13 4.56 12.97
C LYS A 5 -34.65 4.77 13.26
N LYS A 6 -34.34 5.68 14.19
CA LYS A 6 -33.02 5.81 14.82
C LYS A 6 -33.16 5.38 16.28
N ASP A 7 -32.35 4.42 16.73
CA ASP A 7 -32.38 3.91 18.11
C ASP A 7 -33.79 3.50 18.58
N GLY A 8 -34.55 2.88 17.68
CA GLY A 8 -35.95 2.48 17.90
C GLY A 8 -36.98 3.61 17.82
N GLN A 9 -36.56 4.88 17.77
CA GLN A 9 -37.46 6.03 17.66
C GLN A 9 -37.79 6.33 16.18
N PRO A 10 -39.08 6.41 15.81
CA PRO A 10 -39.48 6.68 14.44
C PRO A 10 -39.31 8.15 14.07
N PHE A 11 -38.92 8.40 12.82
CA PHE A 11 -39.05 9.70 12.16
C PHE A 11 -40.51 9.98 11.80
N ASP A 12 -40.90 11.24 11.82
CA ASP A 12 -42.20 11.71 11.34
C ASP A 12 -42.09 11.89 9.82
N LEU A 13 -42.50 10.88 9.04
CA LEU A 13 -42.28 10.85 7.58
C LEU A 13 -43.37 11.52 6.76
N GLY A 14 -44.56 11.74 7.34
CA GLY A 14 -45.72 12.20 6.57
C GLY A 14 -46.09 11.24 5.44
N ASP A 15 -46.58 11.81 4.33
CA ASP A 15 -47.01 11.05 3.15
C ASP A 15 -45.90 10.98 2.10
N ILE A 16 -44.90 10.13 2.37
CA ILE A 16 -43.66 10.10 1.60
C ILE A 16 -43.67 9.11 0.44
N LYS A 17 -43.00 9.51 -0.65
CA LYS A 17 -42.69 8.66 -1.80
C LYS A 17 -41.17 8.49 -1.88
N MET A 18 -40.69 7.25 -1.80
CA MET A 18 -39.26 6.94 -1.83
C MET A 18 -38.93 6.05 -3.02
N THR A 19 -38.07 6.52 -3.92
CA THR A 19 -37.58 5.72 -5.04
C THR A 19 -36.26 5.08 -4.67
N PHE A 20 -36.23 3.75 -4.69
CA PHE A 20 -35.08 2.90 -4.41
C PHE A 20 -34.42 2.54 -5.72
N ARG A 21 -33.10 2.57 -5.72
CA ARG A 21 -32.26 2.06 -6.79
C ARG A 21 -31.27 1.09 -6.16
N LEU A 22 -31.66 -0.18 -6.16
CA LEU A 22 -30.82 -1.27 -5.68
C LEU A 22 -29.90 -1.70 -6.82
N ARG A 23 -28.59 -1.70 -6.58
CA ARG A 23 -27.59 -2.04 -7.59
C ARG A 23 -26.77 -3.22 -7.13
N SER A 24 -26.43 -4.08 -8.09
CA SER A 24 -25.55 -5.21 -7.85
C SER A 24 -24.15 -4.70 -7.54
N PRO A 25 -23.59 -5.02 -6.36
CA PRO A 25 -22.21 -4.66 -6.03
C PRO A 25 -21.18 -5.48 -6.79
N LEU A 26 -21.61 -6.53 -7.49
CA LEU A 26 -20.73 -7.34 -8.33
C LEU A 26 -20.28 -6.57 -9.56
N TRP A 27 -21.06 -5.58 -9.99
CA TRP A 27 -20.92 -5.00 -11.30
C TRP A 27 -21.09 -3.49 -11.40
N ASN A 28 -21.38 -2.84 -10.27
CA ASN A 28 -21.60 -1.41 -10.20
C ASN A 28 -20.69 -0.79 -9.15
N ASP A 29 -20.00 0.28 -9.53
CA ASP A 29 -19.25 1.11 -8.59
C ASP A 29 -20.17 2.01 -7.75
N ILE A 30 -21.39 2.27 -8.25
CA ILE A 30 -22.37 3.10 -7.54
C ILE A 30 -23.21 2.19 -6.62
N PRO A 31 -23.18 2.41 -5.30
CA PRO A 31 -23.91 1.58 -4.35
C PRO A 31 -25.42 1.80 -4.39
N SER A 32 -26.16 0.86 -3.79
CA SER A 32 -27.60 0.97 -3.58
C SER A 32 -27.97 2.19 -2.74
N HIS A 33 -28.94 2.96 -3.22
CA HIS A 33 -29.40 4.19 -2.57
C HIS A 33 -30.88 4.45 -2.86
N THR A 34 -31.46 5.41 -2.14
CA THR A 34 -32.66 6.09 -2.60
C THR A 34 -32.30 7.37 -3.31
N PHE A 35 -33.16 7.81 -4.23
CA PHE A 35 -33.16 9.22 -4.62
C PHE A 35 -33.47 10.10 -3.40
N SER A 36 -33.00 11.35 -3.44
CA SER A 36 -33.27 12.30 -2.37
C SER A 36 -34.77 12.50 -2.18
N PHE A 37 -35.20 12.56 -0.93
CA PHE A 37 -36.56 12.81 -0.50
C PHE A 37 -36.56 13.84 0.62
N ASP A 38 -37.69 14.51 0.81
CA ASP A 38 -37.85 15.56 1.81
C ASP A 38 -38.76 15.06 2.94
N ILE A 39 -38.38 15.32 4.18
CA ILE A 39 -39.21 15.11 5.38
C ILE A 39 -39.43 16.44 6.11
N ASP A 40 -40.51 16.56 6.86
CA ASP A 40 -40.81 17.77 7.62
C ASP A 40 -39.80 17.99 8.76
N ALA A 41 -39.40 19.24 8.98
CA ALA A 41 -38.49 19.63 10.06
C ALA A 41 -39.22 19.74 11.42
N THR A 42 -39.90 18.67 11.85
CA THR A 42 -40.51 18.61 13.19
C THR A 42 -39.43 18.62 14.26
N ASP A 43 -39.75 19.10 15.48
CA ASP A 43 -38.82 19.05 16.63
C ASP A 43 -38.24 17.64 16.85
N ARG A 44 -39.05 16.60 16.60
CA ARG A 44 -38.60 15.22 16.67
C ARG A 44 -37.57 14.90 15.58
N ASN A 45 -37.86 15.20 14.32
CA ASN A 45 -36.95 14.93 13.21
C ASN A 45 -35.64 15.72 13.36
N LEU A 46 -35.72 17.00 13.76
CA LEU A 46 -34.56 17.82 14.08
C LEU A 46 -33.75 17.25 15.26
N ARG A 47 -34.40 16.70 16.29
CA ARG A 47 -33.72 16.01 17.40
C ARG A 47 -33.00 14.76 16.93
N LEU A 48 -33.69 13.90 16.17
CA LEU A 48 -33.13 12.63 15.69
C LEU A 48 -31.95 12.85 14.73
N THR A 49 -32.00 13.92 13.94
CA THR A 49 -30.92 14.32 13.03
C THR A 49 -29.79 15.12 13.69
N GLY A 50 -29.96 15.60 14.93
CA GLY A 50 -28.94 16.36 15.66
C GLY A 50 -28.93 17.87 15.38
N TYR A 51 -30.04 18.41 14.87
CA TYR A 51 -30.19 19.80 14.41
C TYR A 51 -31.08 20.68 15.31
N LEU A 52 -31.70 20.14 16.37
CA LEU A 52 -32.70 20.83 17.22
C LEU A 52 -32.28 22.21 17.77
N HIS A 53 -30.99 22.48 17.94
CA HIS A 53 -30.49 23.71 18.55
C HIS A 53 -29.56 24.55 17.64
N ARG A 54 -29.56 24.29 16.33
CA ARG A 54 -28.67 25.02 15.41
C ARG A 54 -29.40 26.23 14.78
N PRO A 55 -28.83 27.45 14.84
CA PRO A 55 -29.44 28.63 14.22
C PRO A 55 -29.61 28.43 12.70
N SER A 56 -30.78 28.78 12.19
CA SER A 56 -31.19 28.59 10.81
C SER A 56 -30.39 29.47 9.83
N SER A 57 -29.46 28.84 9.12
CA SER A 57 -29.01 29.22 7.78
C SER A 57 -28.19 28.04 7.24
N ASN A 58 -28.57 27.49 6.09
CA ASN A 58 -27.95 26.35 5.38
C ASN A 58 -26.74 25.72 6.08
N LEU A 59 -26.98 24.64 6.82
CA LEU A 59 -25.91 23.88 7.45
C LEU A 59 -25.34 22.93 6.41
N ASP A 60 -24.19 23.31 5.86
CA ASP A 60 -23.43 22.57 4.84
C ASP A 60 -22.68 21.34 5.43
N GLY A 61 -23.36 20.61 6.32
CA GLY A 61 -22.83 19.44 7.00
C GLY A 61 -23.58 18.18 6.57
N LYS A 62 -22.91 17.29 5.84
CA LYS A 62 -23.42 15.94 5.61
C LYS A 62 -23.37 15.17 6.93
N THR A 63 -24.52 14.97 7.57
CA THR A 63 -24.63 14.11 8.76
C THR A 63 -25.10 12.74 8.32
N ASP A 64 -24.31 11.71 8.64
CA ASP A 64 -24.62 10.32 8.34
C ASP A 64 -25.17 9.65 9.62
N ILE A 65 -26.37 9.07 9.54
CA ILE A 65 -27.13 8.57 10.68
C ILE A 65 -27.51 7.11 10.44
N PRO A 66 -27.06 6.15 11.27
CA PRO A 66 -27.54 4.78 11.20
C PRO A 66 -29.03 4.70 11.50
N VAL A 67 -29.80 4.08 10.61
CA VAL A 67 -31.25 3.92 10.74
C VAL A 67 -31.70 2.52 10.36
N GLN A 68 -32.84 2.10 10.91
CA GLN A 68 -33.59 0.94 10.43
C GLN A 68 -34.76 1.42 9.58
N CYS A 69 -34.84 0.96 8.34
CA CYS A 69 -35.96 1.23 7.45
C CYS A 69 -36.85 -0.02 7.35
N SER A 70 -38.16 0.16 7.44
CA SER A 70 -39.17 -0.87 7.23
C SER A 70 -40.17 -0.40 6.18
N ILE A 71 -40.31 -1.16 5.10
CA ILE A 71 -41.15 -0.82 3.95
C ILE A 71 -42.08 -1.99 3.70
N HIS A 72 -43.35 -1.84 4.07
CA HIS A 72 -44.35 -2.91 3.89
C HIS A 72 -43.89 -4.26 4.45
N GLY A 73 -43.18 -4.22 5.58
CA GLY A 73 -42.62 -5.40 6.25
C GLY A 73 -41.23 -5.82 5.77
N TRP A 74 -40.71 -5.28 4.67
CA TRP A 74 -39.31 -5.46 4.29
C TRP A 74 -38.44 -4.57 5.18
N ILE A 75 -37.67 -5.18 6.07
CA ILE A 75 -36.81 -4.51 7.05
C ILE A 75 -35.38 -4.53 6.52
N MET A 76 -34.71 -3.38 6.54
CA MET A 76 -33.31 -3.22 6.19
C MET A 76 -32.62 -2.23 7.13
N GLY A 77 -31.32 -2.42 7.35
CA GLY A 77 -30.48 -1.32 7.81
C GLY A 77 -30.30 -0.30 6.70
N ALA A 78 -30.01 0.95 7.04
CA ALA A 78 -29.58 1.98 6.12
C ALA A 78 -28.79 3.08 6.85
N THR A 79 -28.06 3.89 6.10
CA THR A 79 -27.49 5.15 6.61
C THR A 79 -28.28 6.29 5.99
N LEU A 80 -28.97 7.06 6.82
CA LEU A 80 -29.66 8.29 6.42
C LEU A 80 -28.65 9.42 6.35
N ARG A 81 -28.41 9.94 5.15
CA ARG A 81 -27.55 11.09 4.91
C ARG A 81 -28.41 12.33 4.76
N VAL A 82 -28.17 13.31 5.61
CA VAL A 82 -28.82 14.63 5.52
C VAL A 82 -28.04 15.49 4.53
N GLU A 83 -28.69 15.90 3.44
CA GLU A 83 -28.09 16.75 2.41
C GLU A 83 -28.32 18.23 2.70
N LEU A 84 -29.50 18.56 3.22
CA LEU A 84 -29.89 19.92 3.54
C LEU A 84 -30.91 19.91 4.67
N ALA A 85 -30.74 20.79 5.65
CA ALA A 85 -31.73 21.03 6.70
C ALA A 85 -32.12 22.52 6.71
N THR A 86 -33.41 22.78 6.58
CA THR A 86 -34.03 24.11 6.67
C THR A 86 -35.03 24.14 7.84
N GLU A 87 -35.59 25.31 8.13
CA GLU A 87 -36.63 25.44 9.17
C GLU A 87 -37.90 24.63 8.89
N LYS A 88 -38.15 24.23 7.64
CA LYS A 88 -39.37 23.53 7.23
C LYS A 88 -39.14 22.10 6.76
N THR A 89 -37.99 21.84 6.15
CA THR A 89 -37.73 20.59 5.44
C THR A 89 -36.31 20.10 5.70
N ILE A 90 -36.17 18.79 5.79
CA ILE A 90 -34.90 18.09 5.82
C ILE A 90 -34.84 17.22 4.57
N ARG A 91 -33.91 17.52 3.66
CA ARG A 91 -33.62 16.71 2.48
C ARG A 91 -32.60 15.64 2.83
N CYS A 92 -32.91 14.41 2.47
CA CYS A 92 -32.07 13.27 2.78
C CYS A 92 -32.14 12.18 1.71
N HIS A 93 -31.15 11.29 1.71
CA HIS A 93 -31.21 10.02 1.01
C HIS A 93 -30.77 8.88 1.93
N LEU A 94 -31.20 7.66 1.62
CA LEU A 94 -30.73 6.45 2.30
C LEU A 94 -29.64 5.80 1.46
N ALA A 95 -28.51 5.49 2.08
CA ALA A 95 -27.54 4.54 1.58
C ALA A 95 -27.86 3.14 2.12
N ILE A 96 -27.99 2.15 1.24
CA ILE A 96 -28.55 0.82 1.55
C ILE A 96 -27.51 -0.25 1.20
N ASP A 97 -27.46 -1.33 1.97
CA ASP A 97 -26.50 -2.43 1.80
C ASP A 97 -25.06 -1.92 1.64
N ASN A 98 -24.39 -2.17 0.51
CA ASN A 98 -23.03 -1.66 0.25
C ASN A 98 -22.92 -0.12 0.26
N GLY A 99 -24.04 0.59 0.11
CA GLY A 99 -24.11 2.03 0.34
C GLY A 99 -23.79 2.41 1.78
N GLN A 100 -24.20 1.59 2.77
CA GLN A 100 -23.86 1.83 4.17
C GLN A 100 -22.36 1.68 4.42
N MET A 101 -21.73 0.66 3.83
CA MET A 101 -20.28 0.49 3.90
C MET A 101 -19.57 1.70 3.28
N ASN A 102 -19.97 2.09 2.06
CA ASN A 102 -19.36 3.21 1.34
C ASN A 102 -19.49 4.54 2.08
N VAL A 103 -20.64 4.82 2.70
CA VAL A 103 -20.88 6.06 3.46
C VAL A 103 -20.27 6.01 4.87
N GLY A 104 -20.33 4.85 5.54
CA GLY A 104 -19.95 4.73 6.94
C GLY A 104 -18.44 4.67 7.17
N TRP A 105 -17.75 3.77 6.46
CA TRP A 105 -16.33 3.49 6.71
C TRP A 105 -15.50 3.30 5.43
N GLY A 106 -16.12 3.34 4.26
CA GLY A 106 -15.43 3.25 2.97
C GLY A 106 -14.38 4.33 2.76
N ASP A 107 -14.57 5.53 3.32
CA ASP A 107 -13.62 6.65 3.23
C ASP A 107 -12.51 6.65 4.31
N GLN A 108 -12.51 5.70 5.26
CA GLN A 108 -11.43 5.57 6.24
C GLN A 108 -10.15 5.04 5.60
N TYR A 109 -9.00 5.59 5.95
CA TYR A 109 -7.70 5.07 5.49
C TYR A 109 -7.23 3.90 6.35
N LEU A 110 -6.71 2.83 5.73
CA LEU A 110 -6.26 1.64 6.45
C LEU A 110 -5.17 1.93 7.50
N ASN A 111 -4.26 2.87 7.23
CA ASN A 111 -3.21 3.27 8.18
C ASN A 111 -3.69 4.21 9.30
N GLU A 112 -4.96 4.59 9.31
CA GLU A 112 -5.59 5.43 10.33
C GLU A 112 -6.59 4.63 11.19
N MET A 113 -6.88 3.38 10.82
CA MET A 113 -7.74 2.50 11.61
C MET A 113 -7.01 1.95 12.83
N ASP A 114 -7.75 1.76 13.93
CA ASP A 114 -7.25 1.19 15.18
C ASP A 114 -7.09 -0.34 15.10
N PHE A 115 -6.23 -0.81 14.20
CA PHE A 115 -5.85 -2.22 14.14
C PHE A 115 -5.23 -2.67 15.47
N PRO A 116 -5.53 -3.89 15.95
CA PRO A 116 -4.92 -4.40 17.16
C PRO A 116 -3.41 -4.52 16.96
N THR A 117 -2.67 -4.23 18.03
CA THR A 117 -1.26 -4.56 18.10
C THR A 117 -1.09 -6.08 18.06
N ILE A 118 -0.17 -6.58 17.24
CA ILE A 118 0.08 -8.01 17.17
C ILE A 118 1.11 -8.37 18.25
N ALA A 119 0.66 -9.19 19.21
CA ALA A 119 1.53 -9.78 20.22
C ALA A 119 2.60 -10.65 19.58
N ARG A 120 3.82 -10.47 20.07
CA ARG A 120 5.03 -11.09 19.59
C ARG A 120 5.82 -11.56 20.80
N ASN A 121 6.02 -12.87 20.90
CA ASN A 121 6.89 -13.43 21.94
C ASN A 121 8.37 -13.20 21.54
N GLY A 122 8.87 -11.97 21.74
CA GLY A 122 10.30 -11.64 21.62
C GLY A 122 10.81 -11.19 20.24
N GLY A 123 12.12 -10.97 20.11
CA GLY A 123 12.77 -10.31 18.96
C GLY A 123 12.61 -11.00 17.58
N VAL A 124 13.22 -10.41 16.54
CA VAL A 124 13.12 -10.80 15.10
C VAL A 124 13.28 -12.30 14.87
N SER A 125 14.25 -12.91 15.55
CA SER A 125 14.52 -14.35 15.59
C SER A 125 13.36 -15.21 16.09
N MET A 126 12.71 -14.82 17.20
CA MET A 126 11.61 -15.58 17.80
C MET A 126 10.32 -15.50 16.96
N ILE A 127 10.10 -14.38 16.25
CA ILE A 127 9.46 -14.30 14.90
C ILE A 127 9.49 -15.58 14.10
N MET A 128 10.66 -15.76 13.50
CA MET A 128 10.87 -16.74 12.46
C MET A 128 10.75 -18.16 13.03
N LEU A 129 11.18 -18.38 14.28
CA LEU A 129 10.91 -19.61 15.03
C LEU A 129 9.41 -19.84 15.27
N TYR A 130 8.65 -18.82 15.65
CA TYR A 130 7.22 -18.92 15.89
C TYR A 130 6.43 -19.19 14.60
N ASN A 131 6.86 -18.60 13.48
CA ASN A 131 6.23 -18.79 12.17
C ASN A 131 6.63 -20.11 11.51
N LYS A 132 7.71 -20.77 11.95
CA LYS A 132 8.22 -22.00 11.35
C LYS A 132 7.21 -23.14 11.33
N ASP A 133 6.41 -23.24 12.40
CA ASP A 133 5.47 -24.35 12.60
C ASP A 133 4.00 -23.92 12.43
N LYS A 134 3.75 -22.73 11.89
CA LYS A 134 2.40 -22.15 11.80
C LYS A 134 1.96 -21.87 10.37
N SER A 135 0.71 -22.19 10.09
CA SER A 135 0.06 -21.82 8.83
C SER A 135 -0.38 -20.35 8.85
N SER A 136 -0.71 -19.82 7.67
CA SER A 136 -1.33 -18.49 7.50
C SER A 136 -2.59 -18.28 8.36
N ASP A 137 -3.27 -19.37 8.71
CA ASP A 137 -4.50 -19.32 9.50
C ASP A 137 -4.23 -19.13 11.00
N GLN A 138 -2.99 -19.33 11.43
CA GLN A 138 -2.57 -19.31 12.84
C GLN A 138 -1.79 -18.05 13.22
N VAL A 139 -1.37 -17.22 12.26
CA VAL A 139 -0.59 -16.00 12.49
C VAL A 139 -1.12 -14.84 11.67
N ALA A 140 -1.08 -13.63 12.25
CA ALA A 140 -1.64 -12.43 11.63
C ALA A 140 -0.68 -11.77 10.63
N CYS A 141 0.63 -11.97 10.79
CA CYS A 141 1.67 -11.41 9.93
C CYS A 141 2.81 -12.41 9.68
N GLN A 142 3.54 -12.18 8.59
CA GLN A 142 4.76 -12.86 8.21
C GLN A 142 5.90 -11.86 8.04
N PHE A 143 7.14 -12.37 8.04
CA PHE A 143 8.34 -11.56 7.85
C PHE A 143 9.19 -12.12 6.70
N PRO A 144 8.66 -12.15 5.47
CA PRO A 144 9.44 -12.61 4.33
C PRO A 144 10.68 -11.72 4.12
N PRO A 145 11.82 -12.29 3.70
CA PRO A 145 12.96 -11.53 3.23
C PRO A 145 12.58 -10.90 1.90
N ILE A 146 12.72 -9.58 1.83
CA ILE A 146 12.47 -8.81 0.63
C ILE A 146 13.73 -7.99 0.37
N ARG A 147 14.13 -7.94 -0.88
CA ARG A 147 15.22 -7.08 -1.31
C ARG A 147 14.64 -5.82 -1.94
N ILE A 148 14.92 -4.66 -1.36
CA ILE A 148 14.45 -3.36 -1.86
C ILE A 148 15.65 -2.39 -1.81
N PRO A 149 16.43 -2.28 -2.90
CA PRO A 149 17.61 -1.43 -3.03
C PRO A 149 17.29 0.05 -2.79
N GLU A 150 16.10 0.50 -3.19
CA GLU A 150 15.63 1.90 -3.10
C GLU A 150 14.99 2.25 -1.75
N PHE A 151 14.81 1.27 -0.86
CA PHE A 151 14.11 1.44 0.43
C PHE A 151 14.74 2.50 1.32
N PHE A 152 16.04 2.73 1.13
CA PHE A 152 16.88 3.60 1.92
C PHE A 152 17.54 4.69 1.04
N GLY A 153 16.95 5.02 -0.12
CA GLY A 153 17.47 6.06 -1.01
C GLY A 153 18.67 5.63 -1.87
N SER A 154 19.22 6.57 -2.63
CA SER A 154 20.38 6.36 -3.49
C SER A 154 21.68 6.27 -2.67
N MET A 155 22.72 5.62 -3.21
CA MET A 155 24.06 5.60 -2.58
C MET A 155 24.80 6.95 -2.70
N GLU A 156 24.19 8.00 -3.26
CA GLU A 156 24.83 9.30 -3.42
C GLU A 156 24.89 10.07 -2.10
N SER A 157 26.01 10.76 -1.84
CA SER A 157 26.35 11.34 -0.53
C SER A 157 25.38 12.40 -0.01
N ASP A 158 24.60 13.04 -0.88
CA ASP A 158 23.59 14.05 -0.50
C ASP A 158 22.23 13.41 -0.14
N ASP A 159 21.95 12.19 -0.62
CA ASP A 159 20.77 11.37 -0.28
C ASP A 159 21.05 10.37 0.85
N ALA A 160 22.29 9.90 0.96
CA ALA A 160 22.80 9.04 2.02
C ALA A 160 22.67 9.68 3.42
N LEU A 161 22.48 11.01 3.48
CA LEU A 161 22.21 11.80 4.68
C LEU A 161 20.90 11.45 5.39
N THR A 162 20.02 10.65 4.78
CA THR A 162 18.67 10.43 5.34
C THR A 162 18.43 8.99 5.78
N TYR A 163 19.29 8.05 5.38
CA TYR A 163 19.05 6.62 5.53
C TYR A 163 20.33 5.83 5.81
N THR A 164 20.69 5.74 7.10
CA THR A 164 21.71 4.80 7.57
C THR A 164 21.10 3.86 8.60
N GLY A 165 21.13 2.56 8.27
CA GLY A 165 20.57 1.45 9.06
C GLY A 165 19.09 1.25 8.73
N TRP A 166 18.50 0.07 8.68
CA TRP A 166 18.67 -1.07 9.58
C TRP A 166 18.01 -2.29 8.97
N VAL A 167 18.74 -3.39 8.94
CA VAL A 167 18.31 -4.61 8.27
C VAL A 167 18.79 -5.80 9.08
N ASN A 168 17.87 -6.71 9.40
CA ASN A 168 18.20 -7.97 10.06
C ASN A 168 18.82 -8.93 9.03
N TYR A 169 20.14 -8.87 8.86
CA TYR A 169 20.88 -9.94 8.18
C TYR A 169 20.97 -11.11 9.15
N TYR A 170 20.45 -12.29 8.81
CA TYR A 170 20.70 -13.48 9.62
C TYR A 170 22.09 -14.00 9.31
N ASP A 171 22.96 -14.08 10.32
CA ASP A 171 24.29 -14.65 10.22
C ASP A 171 24.29 -16.13 10.62
N PRO A 172 24.37 -17.02 9.63
CA PRO A 172 24.20 -18.44 9.86
C PRO A 172 25.38 -19.08 10.59
N GLU A 173 26.58 -18.48 10.54
CA GLU A 173 27.76 -18.97 11.28
C GLU A 173 27.64 -18.76 12.80
N THR A 174 26.95 -17.71 13.23
CA THR A 174 26.76 -17.39 14.66
C THR A 174 25.36 -17.70 15.18
N GLY A 175 24.43 -18.06 14.30
CA GLY A 175 23.03 -18.30 14.64
C GLY A 175 22.27 -17.04 15.08
N GLN A 176 22.79 -15.85 14.78
CA GLN A 176 22.27 -14.56 15.24
C GLN A 176 21.96 -13.63 14.07
N TYR A 177 21.03 -12.69 14.25
CA TYR A 177 20.84 -11.62 13.27
C TYR A 177 21.94 -10.56 13.48
N LYS A 178 22.80 -10.35 12.48
CA LYS A 178 23.74 -9.23 12.46
C LYS A 178 23.05 -7.97 11.92
N PHE A 179 23.45 -6.86 12.51
CA PHE A 179 23.14 -5.52 12.05
C PHE A 179 23.94 -5.22 10.76
N PRO A 180 23.55 -4.18 10.00
CA PRO A 180 24.40 -3.66 8.93
C PRO A 180 25.84 -3.51 9.43
N THR A 181 26.80 -4.05 8.69
CA THR A 181 28.19 -3.86 9.04
C THR A 181 28.67 -2.59 8.37
N VAL A 182 29.10 -1.64 9.20
CA VAL A 182 29.90 -0.51 8.75
C VAL A 182 31.31 -1.05 8.60
N ASP A 183 31.85 -1.02 7.39
CA ASP A 183 33.28 -1.14 7.22
C ASP A 183 33.91 0.16 7.76
N PHE A 184 34.41 0.08 8.99
CA PHE A 184 35.00 1.20 9.71
C PHE A 184 36.16 1.87 8.96
N ASN A 185 36.75 1.22 7.96
CA ASN A 185 37.89 1.76 7.20
C ASN A 185 37.49 2.64 6.02
N ASN A 186 36.27 2.50 5.50
CA ASN A 186 35.82 3.25 4.31
C ASN A 186 34.40 3.81 4.44
N GLY A 187 33.74 3.62 5.59
CA GLY A 187 32.38 4.10 5.84
C GLY A 187 31.31 3.39 5.02
N SER A 188 31.63 2.32 4.29
CA SER A 188 30.66 1.60 3.48
C SER A 188 29.75 0.75 4.36
N ILE A 189 28.45 0.92 4.16
CA ILE A 189 27.40 0.19 4.87
C ILE A 189 26.95 -0.97 3.97
N ARG A 190 27.17 -2.22 4.39
CA ARG A 190 26.73 -3.40 3.62
C ARG A 190 25.39 -3.91 4.11
N VAL A 191 24.39 -3.94 3.21
CA VAL A 191 23.01 -4.35 3.51
C VAL A 191 22.46 -5.22 2.37
N PRO A 192 22.44 -6.55 2.49
CA PRO A 192 21.99 -7.41 1.38
C PRO A 192 20.45 -7.63 1.32
N THR A 193 19.70 -7.72 2.42
CA THR A 193 18.25 -8.12 2.39
C THR A 193 17.46 -7.81 3.68
N VAL A 194 16.23 -7.28 3.61
CA VAL A 194 15.39 -6.90 4.78
C VAL A 194 14.19 -7.81 4.97
N SER A 195 13.98 -8.31 6.19
CA SER A 195 12.68 -8.87 6.59
C SER A 195 11.71 -7.74 6.97
N VAL A 196 10.63 -7.59 6.21
CA VAL A 196 9.59 -6.57 6.45
C VAL A 196 8.34 -7.27 6.98
N PRO A 197 7.68 -6.79 8.06
CA PRO A 197 6.39 -7.33 8.46
C PRO A 197 5.35 -7.13 7.36
N GLN A 198 4.76 -8.23 6.92
CA GLN A 198 3.69 -8.25 5.94
C GLN A 198 2.46 -8.93 6.54
N PHE A 199 1.30 -8.37 6.29
CA PHE A 199 0.06 -8.80 6.92
C PHE A 199 -0.74 -9.63 5.96
N TYR A 200 -1.36 -10.70 6.45
CA TYR A 200 -2.25 -11.48 5.60
C TYR A 200 -3.45 -10.63 5.17
N LEU A 201 -3.76 -10.66 3.88
CA LEU A 201 -4.90 -9.98 3.29
C LEU A 201 -6.19 -10.35 4.03
N ARG A 202 -6.35 -11.64 4.33
CA ARG A 202 -7.43 -12.19 5.14
C ARG A 202 -7.53 -11.53 6.52
N TRP A 203 -6.41 -11.32 7.19
CA TRP A 203 -6.38 -10.68 8.50
C TRP A 203 -6.80 -9.21 8.40
N ILE A 204 -6.28 -8.49 7.41
CA ILE A 204 -6.65 -7.07 7.17
C ILE A 204 -8.15 -6.94 6.95
N ILE A 205 -8.71 -7.70 6.01
CA ILE A 205 -10.15 -7.70 5.71
C ILE A 205 -10.98 -8.02 6.95
N ARG A 206 -10.57 -9.03 7.71
CA ARG A 206 -11.25 -9.41 8.95
C ARG A 206 -11.26 -8.25 9.95
N GLN A 207 -10.12 -7.60 10.16
CA GLN A 207 -10.03 -6.47 11.08
C GLN A 207 -10.86 -5.28 10.61
N ILE A 208 -10.84 -4.94 9.32
CA ILE A 208 -11.68 -3.88 8.76
C ILE A 208 -13.16 -4.15 9.09
N VAL A 209 -13.64 -5.38 8.88
CA VAL A 209 -15.04 -5.76 9.11
C VAL A 209 -15.38 -5.79 10.61
N GLU A 210 -14.52 -6.38 11.43
CA GLU A 210 -14.74 -6.53 12.88
C GLU A 210 -14.70 -5.18 13.61
N LEU A 211 -13.74 -4.29 13.29
CA LEU A 211 -13.62 -2.95 13.87
C LEU A 211 -14.86 -2.08 13.57
N ASN A 212 -15.54 -2.35 12.46
CA ASN A 212 -16.78 -1.67 12.08
C ASN A 212 -18.05 -2.39 12.59
N GLY A 213 -17.91 -3.31 13.56
CA GLY A 213 -19.04 -3.95 14.25
C GLY A 213 -19.76 -5.04 13.46
N MET A 214 -19.13 -5.56 12.40
CA MET A 214 -19.69 -6.57 11.52
C MET A 214 -18.98 -7.92 11.63
N LYS A 215 -19.57 -8.95 11.04
CA LYS A 215 -18.98 -10.29 10.97
C LYS A 215 -18.55 -10.62 9.54
N LEU A 216 -17.35 -11.16 9.38
CA LEU A 216 -16.89 -11.67 8.08
C LEU A 216 -17.51 -13.06 7.82
N ASP A 217 -18.00 -13.32 6.61
CA ASP A 217 -18.53 -14.64 6.24
C ASP A 217 -17.44 -15.72 6.37
N PRO A 218 -17.69 -16.83 7.10
CA PRO A 218 -16.71 -17.89 7.30
C PRO A 218 -16.21 -18.56 6.01
N ARG A 219 -16.99 -18.52 4.92
CA ARG A 219 -16.61 -19.11 3.63
C ARG A 219 -15.49 -18.35 2.95
N PHE A 220 -15.42 -17.03 3.15
CA PHE A 220 -14.28 -16.24 2.69
C PHE A 220 -12.96 -16.74 3.31
N MET A 221 -13.02 -17.18 4.57
CA MET A 221 -11.87 -17.74 5.27
C MET A 221 -11.42 -19.11 4.74
N SER A 222 -12.11 -19.69 3.74
CA SER A 222 -11.86 -21.04 3.21
C SER A 222 -11.30 -21.09 1.79
N THR A 223 -11.33 -19.98 1.04
CA THR A 223 -10.78 -19.87 -0.32
C THR A 223 -9.25 -20.03 -0.31
N GLY A 224 -8.72 -21.05 -0.99
CA GLY A 224 -7.32 -21.52 -0.83
C GLY A 224 -6.25 -20.45 -1.07
N VAL A 225 -6.26 -19.82 -2.25
CA VAL A 225 -5.20 -18.87 -2.67
C VAL A 225 -5.16 -17.61 -1.80
N LEU A 226 -6.32 -17.07 -1.41
CA LEU A 226 -6.41 -15.81 -0.66
C LEU A 226 -5.88 -15.91 0.78
N LYS A 227 -5.73 -17.14 1.30
CA LYS A 227 -5.18 -17.39 2.64
C LYS A 227 -3.70 -17.08 2.73
N GLU A 228 -2.98 -17.28 1.64
CA GLU A 228 -1.53 -17.13 1.58
C GLU A 228 -1.11 -15.72 1.14
N MET A 229 -2.07 -14.89 0.74
CA MET A 229 -1.81 -13.55 0.26
C MET A 229 -1.41 -12.61 1.39
N LEU A 230 -0.26 -11.98 1.22
CA LEU A 230 0.30 -10.95 2.05
C LEU A 230 0.13 -9.59 1.37
N VAL A 231 -0.23 -8.58 2.15
CA VAL A 231 -0.17 -7.18 1.75
C VAL A 231 1.23 -6.68 2.02
N PHE A 232 1.90 -6.28 0.94
CA PHE A 232 3.17 -5.58 0.96
C PHE A 232 2.96 -4.11 1.35
N ASN A 233 3.75 -3.64 2.31
CA ASN A 233 3.92 -2.21 2.56
C ASN A 233 5.40 -1.87 2.73
N ASN A 234 5.82 -0.80 2.06
CA ASN A 234 7.18 -0.29 2.08
C ASN A 234 7.51 0.54 3.35
N ARG A 235 6.73 0.38 4.42
CA ARG A 235 6.93 1.10 5.68
C ARG A 235 7.82 0.31 6.63
N CYS A 236 9.03 0.81 6.83
CA CYS A 236 9.92 0.33 7.87
C CYS A 236 9.28 0.50 9.25
N CYS A 237 9.66 -0.37 10.18
CA CYS A 237 9.26 -0.27 11.59
C CYS A 237 9.97 0.87 12.33
N GLU A 238 10.33 1.95 11.64
CA GLU A 238 11.02 3.07 12.24
C GLU A 238 9.98 4.04 12.83
N GLU A 239 9.70 3.89 14.12
CA GLU A 239 9.31 5.04 14.90
C GLU A 239 10.59 5.86 15.10
N LYS A 240 10.77 6.96 14.36
CA LYS A 240 11.85 7.94 14.65
C LYS A 240 11.59 8.53 16.03
N ARG A 241 12.01 7.83 17.08
CA ARG A 241 12.10 8.41 18.41
C ARG A 241 13.27 9.38 18.38
N ARG A 242 12.97 10.69 18.44
CA ARG A 242 13.96 11.71 18.80
C ARG A 242 14.44 11.39 20.22
N ARG A 243 15.52 10.63 20.35
CA ARG A 243 16.21 10.37 21.62
C ARG A 243 17.61 10.95 21.55
N ASP A 244 17.95 11.70 22.59
CA ASP A 244 19.18 12.49 22.69
C ASP A 244 19.52 13.25 21.39
N TYR A 245 18.48 13.81 20.78
CA TYR A 245 18.66 14.78 19.71
C TYR A 245 19.22 16.05 20.32
N PHE A 246 20.24 16.59 19.68
CA PHE A 246 20.69 17.94 19.94
C PHE A 246 20.84 18.72 18.64
N ARG A 247 20.61 20.01 18.72
CA ARG A 247 20.96 21.00 17.71
C ARG A 247 21.39 22.25 18.42
N ALA A 248 22.58 22.72 18.06
CA ALA A 248 23.12 23.98 18.53
C ALA A 248 23.54 24.84 17.34
N THR A 249 23.40 26.14 17.48
CA THR A 249 23.80 27.13 16.48
C THR A 249 24.81 28.11 17.04
N LYS A 250 25.48 28.80 16.12
CA LYS A 250 26.42 29.85 16.44
C LYS A 250 25.70 31.19 16.42
N THR A 251 25.69 31.90 17.55
CA THR A 251 24.99 33.20 17.67
C THR A 251 25.77 34.37 17.07
N ALA A 252 27.09 34.24 17.00
CA ALA A 252 27.97 35.28 16.48
C ALA A 252 29.08 34.67 15.62
N GLN A 253 29.62 35.48 14.72
CA GLN A 253 30.82 35.10 13.98
C GLN A 253 32.01 34.87 14.92
N GLN A 254 32.83 33.86 14.64
CA GLN A 254 34.05 33.57 15.38
C GLN A 254 35.17 33.20 14.43
N THR A 255 36.35 33.77 14.68
CA THR A 255 37.57 33.46 13.93
C THR A 255 38.43 32.49 14.73
N TYR A 256 38.84 31.41 14.09
CA TYR A 256 39.73 30.39 14.64
C TYR A 256 41.09 30.49 13.96
N SER A 257 42.13 30.82 14.72
CA SER A 257 43.49 31.00 14.18
C SER A 257 44.32 29.72 14.16
N ASN A 258 43.94 28.72 14.94
CA ASN A 258 44.63 27.44 15.11
C ASN A 258 43.60 26.30 15.24
N ARG A 259 44.07 25.05 15.19
CA ARG A 259 43.27 23.87 15.56
C ARG A 259 42.60 24.07 16.90
N SER A 260 41.28 24.13 16.86
CA SER A 260 40.41 24.48 17.99
C SER A 260 39.14 23.66 17.95
N VAL A 261 38.52 23.47 19.11
CA VAL A 261 37.17 22.91 19.20
C VAL A 261 36.17 23.90 18.62
N LEU A 262 35.31 23.41 17.73
CA LEU A 262 34.22 24.16 17.15
C LEU A 262 33.06 24.22 18.15
N ILE A 263 32.71 25.44 18.58
CA ILE A 263 31.69 25.68 19.61
C ILE A 263 30.49 26.40 18.99
N PHE A 264 29.33 25.78 19.15
CA PHE A 264 28.00 26.34 18.91
C PHE A 264 27.39 26.70 20.25
N ASN A 265 27.18 27.99 20.50
CA ASN A 265 26.94 28.54 21.83
C ASN A 265 25.46 28.78 22.15
N ASP A 266 24.55 28.37 21.26
CA ASP A 266 23.11 28.41 21.51
C ASP A 266 22.45 27.09 21.16
N GLU A 267 21.98 26.40 22.19
CA GLU A 267 21.19 25.16 22.10
C GLU A 267 19.73 25.36 22.54
N THR A 268 19.34 26.58 22.88
CA THR A 268 18.06 26.90 23.55
C THR A 268 17.06 27.62 22.66
N THR A 269 17.53 28.41 21.69
CA THR A 269 16.63 29.18 20.81
C THR A 269 16.12 28.30 19.67
N PRO A 270 14.80 28.18 19.44
CA PRO A 270 14.27 27.42 18.31
C PRO A 270 14.92 27.81 16.97
N PRO A 271 15.35 26.85 16.11
CA PRO A 271 15.03 25.42 16.15
C PRO A 271 16.00 24.54 16.97
N ASN A 272 16.88 25.15 17.77
CA ASN A 272 17.78 24.42 18.66
C ASN A 272 17.00 23.68 19.75
N ALA A 273 17.53 22.54 20.14
CA ALA A 273 17.02 21.72 21.22
C ALA A 273 18.15 20.81 21.67
N ASP A 274 18.17 20.42 22.94
CA ASP A 274 18.99 19.31 23.41
C ASP A 274 18.18 18.51 24.41
N ASP A 275 17.55 17.45 23.92
CA ASP A 275 16.52 16.73 24.66
C ASP A 275 17.09 16.06 25.92
N ASN A 276 18.39 15.71 25.92
CA ASN A 276 19.04 14.94 26.98
C ASN A 276 20.43 15.49 27.38
N ASN A 277 20.66 16.79 27.20
CA ASN A 277 21.91 17.47 27.56
C ASN A 277 23.14 16.76 26.96
N SER A 278 23.02 16.34 25.70
CA SER A 278 24.01 15.59 24.94
C SER A 278 25.14 16.47 24.43
N TYR A 279 24.91 17.78 24.35
CA TYR A 279 25.86 18.76 23.88
C TYR A 279 26.13 19.80 24.97
N ASN A 280 27.36 20.28 25.03
CA ASN A 280 27.75 21.34 25.97
C ASN A 280 28.10 22.61 25.18
N PRO A 281 27.30 23.69 25.27
CA PRO A 281 27.47 24.88 24.46
C PRO A 281 28.65 25.75 24.92
N VAL A 282 29.23 25.44 26.09
CA VAL A 282 30.41 26.13 26.63
C VAL A 282 31.71 25.47 26.15
N THR A 283 31.75 24.15 26.12
CA THR A 283 32.98 23.39 25.78
C THR A 283 32.98 22.81 24.37
N GLY A 284 31.83 22.76 23.68
CA GLY A 284 31.66 22.05 22.42
C GLY A 284 31.71 20.53 22.54
N GLN A 285 31.66 20.00 23.78
CA GLN A 285 31.73 18.57 24.04
C GLN A 285 30.40 17.90 23.69
N ILE A 286 30.47 16.80 22.94
CA ILE A 286 29.34 15.92 22.68
C ILE A 286 29.48 14.68 23.56
N THR A 287 28.46 14.38 24.34
CA THR A 287 28.40 13.23 25.24
C THR A 287 27.45 12.18 24.68
N ILE A 288 27.96 10.98 24.48
CA ILE A 288 27.16 9.83 24.09
C ILE A 288 26.29 9.38 25.27
N ARG A 289 24.97 9.52 25.13
CA ARG A 289 23.99 9.18 26.18
C ARG A 289 23.49 7.73 26.10
N ASN A 290 23.78 7.03 25.02
CA ASN A 290 23.31 5.67 24.71
C ASN A 290 24.34 4.94 23.86
N SER A 291 24.45 3.62 23.96
CA SER A 291 25.30 2.83 23.05
C SER A 291 24.63 2.76 21.67
N GLY A 292 25.39 2.88 20.58
CA GLY A 292 24.80 2.89 19.25
C GLY A 292 25.68 3.43 18.13
N VAL A 293 25.01 3.81 17.05
CA VAL A 293 25.59 4.61 15.97
C VAL A 293 25.10 6.04 16.16
N HIS A 294 26.02 6.97 16.12
CA HIS A 294 25.78 8.39 16.33
C HIS A 294 26.05 9.12 15.04
N GLU A 295 25.14 9.99 14.66
CA GLU A 295 25.31 10.88 13.53
C GLU A 295 25.52 12.30 14.05
N ILE A 296 26.55 12.96 13.52
CA ILE A 296 26.81 14.38 13.76
C ILE A 296 26.88 15.07 12.40
N ALA A 297 25.96 16.01 12.18
CA ALA A 297 25.91 16.87 11.01
C ALA A 297 26.32 18.29 11.39
N ILE A 298 27.14 18.91 10.56
CA ILE A 298 27.72 20.23 10.78
C ILE A 298 27.53 21.06 9.51
N GLY A 299 26.79 22.16 9.63
CA GLY A 299 26.65 23.16 8.59
C GLY A 299 27.43 24.40 8.97
N ILE A 300 28.54 24.66 8.28
CA ILE A 300 29.43 25.81 8.53
C ILE A 300 29.30 26.80 7.39
N ASN A 301 28.95 28.04 7.73
CA ASN A 301 29.11 29.18 6.84
C ASN A 301 30.50 29.78 7.09
N ALA A 302 31.44 29.56 6.18
CA ALA A 302 32.82 30.02 6.33
C ALA A 302 33.17 31.13 5.31
N THR A 303 34.07 32.01 5.70
CA THR A 303 34.67 33.01 4.79
C THR A 303 36.19 32.90 4.77
N ALA A 304 36.76 32.93 3.56
CA ALA A 304 38.19 33.01 3.33
C ALA A 304 38.53 34.40 2.79
N LEU A 305 39.57 35.03 3.38
CA LEU A 305 39.92 36.42 3.07
C LEU A 305 40.72 36.58 1.77
N ASP A 306 41.49 35.58 1.34
CA ASP A 306 42.30 35.57 0.08
C ASP A 306 42.87 34.15 -0.18
N GLY A 307 42.93 33.72 -1.44
CA GLY A 307 43.58 32.49 -1.92
C GLY A 307 42.81 31.17 -1.68
N LYS A 308 43.28 30.08 -2.30
CA LYS A 308 42.77 28.71 -2.05
C LYS A 308 43.20 28.25 -0.66
N ARG A 309 42.24 27.87 0.17
CA ARG A 309 42.49 27.35 1.52
C ARG A 309 41.77 26.03 1.73
N TYR A 310 42.25 25.25 2.68
CA TYR A 310 41.63 24.00 3.08
C TYR A 310 41.15 24.15 4.52
N ALA A 311 39.86 23.93 4.76
CA ALA A 311 39.29 23.79 6.09
C ALA A 311 39.26 22.31 6.46
N ILE A 312 39.82 21.95 7.60
CA ILE A 312 39.66 20.63 8.17
C ILE A 312 38.55 20.67 9.21
N ILE A 313 37.56 19.80 9.05
CA ILE A 313 36.49 19.58 10.02
C ILE A 313 36.54 18.10 10.39
N ASP A 314 36.81 17.81 11.65
CA ASP A 314 36.88 16.43 12.19
C ASP A 314 37.75 15.47 11.34
N GLY A 315 38.89 15.98 10.83
CA GLY A 315 39.83 15.22 10.01
C GLY A 315 39.57 15.22 8.50
N TYR A 316 38.43 15.77 8.03
CA TYR A 316 38.07 15.85 6.62
C TYR A 316 38.40 17.22 6.02
N SER A 317 38.98 17.23 4.81
CA SER A 317 39.44 18.46 4.13
C SER A 317 38.42 19.01 3.14
N TYR A 318 38.17 20.31 3.24
CA TYR A 318 37.22 21.07 2.43
C TYR A 318 37.91 22.26 1.78
N LEU A 319 37.76 22.41 0.45
CA LEU A 319 38.27 23.57 -0.26
C LEU A 319 37.41 24.81 0.04
N LEU A 320 38.03 25.87 0.54
CA LEU A 320 37.45 27.19 0.66
C LEU A 320 37.83 28.03 -0.55
N ASN A 321 36.81 28.54 -1.24
CA ASN A 321 37.01 29.55 -2.28
C ASN A 321 37.00 30.96 -1.66
N GLU A 322 37.61 31.91 -2.35
CA GLU A 322 37.55 33.32 -1.96
C GLU A 322 36.09 33.77 -1.80
N GLY A 323 35.79 34.40 -0.66
CA GLY A 323 34.43 34.78 -0.31
C GLY A 323 33.69 33.72 0.53
N PHE A 324 32.40 33.54 0.26
CA PHE A 324 31.49 32.72 1.05
C PHE A 324 31.53 31.26 0.61
N THR A 325 31.77 30.34 1.54
CA THR A 325 31.67 28.90 1.31
C THR A 325 30.75 28.27 2.36
N LEU A 326 29.72 27.57 1.90
CA LEU A 326 28.91 26.69 2.74
C LEU A 326 29.56 25.31 2.77
N ILE A 327 29.88 24.81 3.96
CA ILE A 327 30.39 23.46 4.16
C ILE A 327 29.33 22.66 4.92
N ASN A 328 28.90 21.55 4.33
CA ASN A 328 28.09 20.54 5.01
C ASN A 328 28.98 19.30 5.23
N HIS A 329 29.12 18.90 6.49
CA HIS A 329 29.89 17.73 6.89
C HIS A 329 29.02 16.83 7.77
N THR A 330 29.02 15.54 7.49
CA THR A 330 28.35 14.54 8.33
C THR A 330 29.32 13.42 8.66
N HIS A 331 29.39 13.08 9.94
CA HIS A 331 30.22 12.00 10.46
C HIS A 331 29.35 10.97 11.19
N TYR A 332 29.67 9.68 10.96
CA TYR A 332 29.06 8.56 11.66
C TYR A 332 30.06 7.92 12.61
N TYR A 333 29.70 7.83 13.88
CA TYR A 333 30.54 7.27 14.93
C TYR A 333 29.81 6.13 15.64
N GLY A 334 30.40 4.95 15.73
CA GLY A 334 29.85 3.81 16.47
C GLY A 334 30.54 3.61 17.81
N THR A 335 29.80 3.52 18.92
CA THR A 335 30.37 3.14 20.21
C THR A 335 29.40 2.33 21.08
N ASN A 336 29.95 1.42 21.86
CA ASN A 336 29.24 0.66 22.90
C ASN A 336 29.40 1.30 24.30
N GLN A 337 30.11 2.42 24.43
CA GLN A 337 30.41 3.07 25.70
C GLN A 337 29.52 4.31 25.94
N ILE A 338 28.57 4.18 26.87
CA ILE A 338 27.79 5.31 27.38
C ILE A 338 28.72 6.25 28.16
N GLY A 339 28.58 7.55 27.92
CA GLY A 339 29.41 8.59 28.52
C GLY A 339 30.70 8.88 27.77
N HIS A 340 30.98 8.18 26.66
CA HIS A 340 32.08 8.55 25.77
C HIS A 340 31.84 9.97 25.23
N THR A 341 32.92 10.75 25.12
CA THR A 341 32.82 12.14 24.66
C THR A 341 33.78 12.43 23.54
N PHE A 342 33.36 13.26 22.59
CA PHE A 342 34.19 13.70 21.48
C PHE A 342 33.91 15.18 21.17
N TYR A 343 34.77 15.74 20.34
CA TYR A 343 34.78 17.15 19.96
C TYR A 343 34.90 17.24 18.45
N CYS A 344 34.17 18.17 17.84
CA CYS A 344 34.48 18.56 16.47
C CYS A 344 35.61 19.59 16.50
N GLU A 345 36.69 19.32 15.80
CA GLU A 345 37.79 20.27 15.63
C GLU A 345 37.71 20.96 14.28
N ILE A 346 38.13 22.22 14.25
CA ILE A 346 38.27 23.02 13.04
C ILE A 346 39.66 23.65 12.97
N TYR A 347 40.25 23.63 11.79
CA TYR A 347 41.38 24.50 11.44
C TYR A 347 41.39 24.75 9.95
N CYS A 348 42.17 25.75 9.54
CA CYS A 348 42.36 26.07 8.15
C CYS A 348 43.84 26.25 7.84
N TYR A 349 44.25 25.85 6.64
CA TYR A 349 45.60 26.05 6.14
C TYR A 349 45.58 26.41 4.65
N TYR A 350 46.66 26.99 4.16
CA TYR A 350 47.00 26.92 2.73
C TYR A 350 48.24 26.04 2.57
N THR A 351 48.42 25.52 1.36
CA THR A 351 49.58 24.70 1.02
C THR A 351 50.55 25.48 0.15
N ASP A 352 51.84 25.37 0.45
CA ASP A 352 52.93 25.72 -0.47
C ASP A 352 53.77 24.46 -0.70
N GLY A 353 53.51 23.77 -1.81
CA GLY A 353 53.99 22.39 -2.02
C GLY A 353 53.35 21.41 -1.03
N GLU A 354 54.18 20.69 -0.27
CA GLU A 354 53.74 19.73 0.76
C GLU A 354 53.63 20.35 2.17
N VAL A 355 53.96 21.64 2.32
CA VAL A 355 53.97 22.30 3.63
C VAL A 355 52.62 22.98 3.89
N GLU A 356 51.99 22.62 5.02
CA GLU A 356 50.75 23.24 5.51
C GLU A 356 51.06 24.46 6.39
N TYR A 357 50.52 25.62 6.00
CA TYR A 357 50.63 26.85 6.77
C TYR A 357 49.27 27.19 7.40
N PRO A 358 49.13 27.14 8.74
CA PRO A 358 47.86 27.42 9.40
C PRO A 358 47.45 28.87 9.18
N VAL A 359 46.18 29.08 8.85
CA VAL A 359 45.59 30.40 8.65
C VAL A 359 44.23 30.52 9.36
N PRO A 360 43.82 31.75 9.70
CA PRO A 360 42.53 31.94 10.34
C PRO A 360 41.34 31.58 9.44
N ILE A 361 40.33 30.94 10.02
CA ILE A 361 39.01 30.70 9.42
C ILE A 361 37.93 31.40 10.23
N THR A 362 37.06 32.17 9.56
CA THR A 362 35.91 32.82 10.19
C THR A 362 34.66 32.01 9.92
N VAL A 363 34.07 31.47 10.98
CA VAL A 363 32.77 30.79 10.97
C VAL A 363 31.70 31.82 11.32
N LEU A 364 30.73 32.00 10.43
CA LEU A 364 29.66 32.98 10.56
C LEU A 364 28.56 32.51 11.52
N ALA A 365 27.76 33.47 11.99
CA ALA A 365 26.52 33.21 12.72
C ALA A 365 25.56 32.34 11.88
N ASN A 366 24.63 31.65 12.55
CA ASN A 366 23.69 30.68 11.98
C ASN A 366 24.32 29.39 11.44
N SER A 367 25.65 29.22 11.51
CA SER A 367 26.26 27.90 11.40
C SER A 367 25.69 27.00 12.49
N TYR A 368 25.49 25.71 12.20
CA TYR A 368 24.87 24.77 13.13
C TYR A 368 25.62 23.46 13.23
N MET A 369 25.40 22.78 14.34
CA MET A 369 25.67 21.37 14.53
C MET A 369 24.40 20.73 15.02
N ALA A 370 24.07 19.58 14.46
CA ALA A 370 23.00 18.74 14.94
C ALA A 370 23.53 17.33 15.09
N GLY A 371 23.10 16.64 16.13
CA GLY A 371 23.39 15.23 16.29
C GLY A 371 22.16 14.49 16.77
N ARG A 372 22.13 13.21 16.42
CA ARG A 372 21.15 12.27 16.97
C ARG A 372 21.88 11.05 17.48
N ASN A 373 21.56 10.71 18.72
CA ASN A 373 22.07 9.52 19.34
C ASN A 373 21.15 8.33 18.99
N SER A 374 21.43 7.71 17.85
CA SER A 374 20.59 6.62 17.37
C SER A 374 21.05 5.33 18.04
N SER A 375 20.41 4.93 19.14
CA SER A 375 20.73 3.64 19.74
C SER A 375 20.35 2.53 18.73
N LEU A 376 21.33 1.68 18.39
CA LEU A 376 21.07 0.42 17.67
C LEU A 376 20.10 -0.49 18.43
N SER A 377 19.87 -0.18 19.71
CA SER A 377 19.03 -0.90 20.65
C SER A 377 17.55 -0.50 20.69
N ASP A 378 17.12 0.61 20.07
CA ASP A 378 15.71 1.03 20.13
C ASP A 378 14.81 0.41 19.04
N LEU A 379 15.41 -0.17 18.01
CA LEU A 379 14.70 -1.10 17.11
C LEU A 379 14.38 -2.42 17.81
N PRO A 380 15.32 -3.05 18.54
CA PRO A 380 14.96 -4.03 19.54
C PRO A 380 13.88 -3.52 20.47
N GLY A 381 13.87 -2.26 20.93
CA GLY A 381 12.76 -1.62 21.65
C GLY A 381 11.35 -1.88 21.08
N LEU A 382 11.16 -1.56 19.79
CA LEU A 382 9.92 -1.87 19.04
C LEU A 382 9.61 -3.38 18.94
N TYR A 383 10.60 -4.25 19.10
CA TYR A 383 10.49 -5.71 19.06
C TYR A 383 10.73 -6.43 20.40
N SER A 384 11.02 -5.70 21.47
CA SER A 384 11.40 -6.17 22.82
C SER A 384 10.27 -5.93 23.78
N ASP A 385 9.45 -4.91 23.51
CA ASP A 385 8.17 -4.69 24.18
C ASP A 385 7.15 -5.77 23.79
N GLY A 386 7.46 -6.54 22.73
CA GLY A 386 6.72 -7.74 22.34
C GLY A 386 5.45 -7.48 21.54
N PHE A 387 5.31 -6.31 20.88
CA PHE A 387 4.13 -6.00 20.07
C PHE A 387 4.49 -5.21 18.81
N ILE A 388 3.81 -5.50 17.70
CA ILE A 388 3.89 -4.72 16.45
C ILE A 388 2.64 -3.84 16.38
N ASP A 389 2.81 -2.52 16.25
CA ASP A 389 1.70 -1.63 15.93
C ASP A 389 1.37 -1.72 14.43
N SER A 390 0.31 -2.46 14.14
CA SER A 390 -0.11 -2.81 12.79
C SER A 390 -0.43 -1.60 11.91
N LYS A 391 -0.87 -0.48 12.50
CA LYS A 391 -1.31 0.70 11.73
C LYS A 391 -0.17 1.33 10.92
N PHE A 392 1.07 1.26 11.43
CA PHE A 392 2.25 1.78 10.73
C PHE A 392 2.65 0.94 9.52
N HIS A 393 2.14 -0.29 9.44
CA HIS A 393 2.41 -1.23 8.36
C HIS A 393 1.22 -1.43 7.42
N MET A 394 0.13 -0.69 7.60
CA MET A 394 -0.97 -0.63 6.64
C MET A 394 -0.72 0.44 5.55
N PRO A 395 -1.14 0.21 4.30
CA PRO A 395 -1.03 1.18 3.21
C PRO A 395 -1.94 2.40 3.46
N HIS A 396 -1.56 3.57 2.93
CA HIS A 396 -2.41 4.77 2.97
C HIS A 396 -3.43 4.75 1.82
N VAL A 397 -4.40 3.85 1.93
CA VAL A 397 -5.51 3.70 0.97
C VAL A 397 -6.83 3.69 1.72
N LYS A 398 -7.88 4.23 1.11
CA LYS A 398 -9.22 4.13 1.68
C LYS A 398 -9.74 2.71 1.59
N VAL A 399 -10.55 2.30 2.56
CA VAL A 399 -11.14 0.96 2.57
C VAL A 399 -11.91 0.65 1.28
N LYS A 400 -12.70 1.58 0.77
CA LYS A 400 -13.48 1.37 -0.47
C LYS A 400 -12.59 1.17 -1.70
N ASP A 401 -11.46 1.88 -1.75
CA ASP A 401 -10.51 1.79 -2.85
C ASP A 401 -9.75 0.46 -2.76
N PHE A 402 -9.37 0.05 -1.55
CA PHE A 402 -8.79 -1.27 -1.28
C PHE A 402 -9.72 -2.43 -1.69
N LEU A 403 -11.00 -2.35 -1.34
CA LEU A 403 -11.99 -3.36 -1.74
C LEU A 403 -12.22 -3.36 -3.26
N LYS A 404 -12.22 -2.18 -3.88
CA LYS A 404 -12.30 -2.05 -5.34
C LYS A 404 -11.10 -2.67 -6.03
N TRP A 405 -9.89 -2.56 -5.49
CA TRP A 405 -8.72 -3.25 -6.04
C TRP A 405 -8.84 -4.77 -6.01
N LEU A 406 -9.47 -5.34 -4.98
CA LEU A 406 -9.76 -6.77 -4.94
C LEU A 406 -10.76 -7.19 -6.01
N LEU A 407 -11.76 -6.34 -6.28
CA LEU A 407 -12.71 -6.53 -7.37
C LEU A 407 -12.01 -6.47 -8.74
N ASP A 408 -11.27 -5.39 -9.00
CA ASP A 408 -10.65 -5.15 -10.29
C ASP A 408 -9.51 -6.14 -10.59
N GLY A 409 -8.75 -6.54 -9.56
CA GLY A 409 -7.64 -7.49 -9.67
C GLY A 409 -8.10 -8.95 -9.70
N PHE A 410 -8.93 -9.39 -8.75
CA PHE A 410 -9.25 -10.81 -8.56
C PHE A 410 -10.69 -11.17 -8.90
N GLY A 411 -11.48 -10.22 -9.43
CA GLY A 411 -12.92 -10.41 -9.57
C GLY A 411 -13.57 -10.69 -8.22
N MET A 412 -13.08 -10.09 -7.12
CA MET A 412 -13.63 -10.31 -5.78
C MET A 412 -14.51 -9.15 -5.34
N ALA A 413 -15.81 -9.31 -5.44
CA ALA A 413 -16.77 -8.31 -5.01
C ALA A 413 -17.09 -8.45 -3.52
N THR A 414 -17.29 -7.31 -2.86
CA THR A 414 -17.75 -7.24 -1.48
C THR A 414 -19.27 -7.08 -1.44
N ILE A 415 -19.94 -7.89 -0.62
CA ILE A 415 -21.39 -7.84 -0.43
C ILE A 415 -21.71 -7.66 1.04
N PHE A 416 -22.38 -6.56 1.34
CA PHE A 416 -22.89 -6.25 2.66
C PHE A 416 -24.28 -6.89 2.86
N ASP A 417 -24.37 -7.85 3.77
CA ASP A 417 -25.62 -8.45 4.24
C ASP A 417 -26.05 -7.76 5.54
N ALA A 418 -26.85 -6.71 5.39
CA ALA A 418 -27.34 -5.91 6.52
C ALA A 418 -28.20 -6.75 7.49
N ALA A 419 -28.94 -7.74 6.99
CA ALA A 419 -29.84 -8.56 7.81
C ALA A 419 -29.06 -9.54 8.69
N ALA A 420 -27.99 -10.14 8.17
CA ALA A 420 -27.11 -11.02 8.93
C ALA A 420 -26.03 -10.25 9.73
N ASN A 421 -25.93 -8.92 9.55
CA ASN A 421 -24.81 -8.10 10.01
C ASN A 421 -23.46 -8.69 9.58
N GLN A 422 -23.37 -9.07 8.31
CA GLN A 422 -22.23 -9.78 7.74
C GLN A 422 -21.70 -9.13 6.47
N VAL A 423 -20.39 -9.24 6.25
CA VAL A 423 -19.73 -8.92 4.99
C VAL A 423 -19.31 -10.22 4.32
N LYS A 424 -19.72 -10.39 3.06
CA LYS A 424 -19.37 -11.52 2.20
C LYS A 424 -18.42 -11.04 1.12
N PHE A 425 -17.56 -11.94 0.67
CA PHE A 425 -16.73 -11.75 -0.51
C PHE A 425 -17.08 -12.83 -1.51
N VAL A 426 -17.26 -12.43 -2.75
CA VAL A 426 -17.76 -13.29 -3.81
C VAL A 426 -16.86 -13.17 -5.02
N VAL A 427 -16.37 -14.30 -5.49
CA VAL A 427 -15.56 -14.37 -6.71
C VAL A 427 -16.51 -14.39 -7.91
N LEU A 428 -16.38 -13.43 -8.82
CA LEU A 428 -17.24 -13.28 -9.99
C LEU A 428 -17.22 -14.52 -10.89
N ASP A 429 -16.06 -15.16 -11.05
CA ASP A 429 -15.92 -16.44 -11.77
C ASP A 429 -16.82 -17.54 -11.18
N GLU A 430 -16.94 -17.64 -9.85
CA GLU A 430 -17.80 -18.62 -9.20
C GLU A 430 -19.29 -18.34 -9.47
N VAL A 431 -19.70 -17.06 -9.45
CA VAL A 431 -21.07 -16.63 -9.79
C VAL A 431 -21.39 -16.97 -11.24
N LEU A 432 -20.44 -16.74 -12.16
CA LEU A 432 -20.59 -17.03 -13.59
C LEU A 432 -20.56 -18.53 -13.91
N ARG A 433 -20.01 -19.38 -13.05
CA ARG A 433 -20.07 -20.85 -13.25
C ARG A 433 -21.30 -21.48 -12.61
N LYS A 434 -21.86 -20.87 -11.58
CA LYS A 434 -22.99 -21.41 -10.83
C LYS A 434 -24.30 -21.33 -11.64
N PRO A 435 -25.03 -22.45 -11.86
CA PRO A 435 -26.29 -22.43 -12.60
C PRO A 435 -27.38 -21.65 -11.88
N ALA A 436 -28.41 -21.22 -12.62
CA ALA A 436 -29.53 -20.48 -12.06
C ALA A 436 -30.27 -21.26 -10.98
N SER A 437 -30.41 -20.64 -9.81
CA SER A 437 -31.08 -21.21 -8.64
C SER A 437 -32.45 -20.60 -8.39
N ARG A 438 -32.82 -19.50 -9.08
CA ARG A 438 -34.09 -18.79 -8.88
C ARG A 438 -34.80 -18.48 -10.18
N GLN A 439 -36.10 -18.28 -10.12
CA GLN A 439 -36.88 -17.75 -11.24
C GLN A 439 -36.92 -16.23 -11.14
N LEU A 440 -36.61 -15.53 -12.24
CA LEU A 440 -36.85 -14.09 -12.33
C LEU A 440 -38.35 -13.80 -12.37
N GLY A 441 -39.14 -14.73 -12.93
CA GLY A 441 -40.58 -14.62 -13.19
C GLY A 441 -40.90 -13.79 -14.44
N ASN A 442 -42.16 -13.40 -14.60
CA ASN A 442 -42.62 -12.66 -15.78
C ASN A 442 -42.20 -11.18 -15.70
N LEU A 443 -41.82 -10.61 -16.85
CA LEU A 443 -41.51 -9.20 -17.03
C LEU A 443 -42.49 -8.61 -18.05
N ASP A 444 -43.15 -7.52 -17.68
CA ASP A 444 -43.91 -6.69 -18.59
C ASP A 444 -42.93 -5.88 -19.44
N GLU A 445 -43.21 -5.76 -20.75
CA GLU A 445 -42.38 -4.97 -21.69
C GLU A 445 -40.90 -5.41 -21.76
N GLY A 446 -40.62 -6.69 -21.41
CA GLY A 446 -39.27 -7.23 -21.39
C GLY A 446 -38.61 -7.19 -22.76
N THR A 447 -37.57 -6.37 -22.89
CA THR A 447 -36.81 -6.18 -24.12
C THR A 447 -35.37 -6.61 -23.88
N GLU A 448 -34.88 -7.49 -24.75
CA GLU A 448 -33.46 -7.83 -24.80
C GLU A 448 -32.78 -6.95 -25.82
N TYR A 449 -31.67 -6.37 -25.41
CA TYR A 449 -30.79 -5.62 -26.27
C TYR A 449 -29.46 -6.37 -26.32
N SER A 450 -29.02 -6.69 -27.53
CA SER A 450 -27.60 -6.94 -27.75
C SER A 450 -26.91 -5.63 -27.45
N PRO A 451 -25.88 -5.58 -26.59
CA PRO A 451 -24.98 -4.44 -26.63
C PRO A 451 -24.47 -4.29 -28.07
N ALA A 452 -24.22 -3.06 -28.51
CA ALA A 452 -23.34 -2.85 -29.65
C ALA A 452 -22.10 -3.70 -29.37
N LEU A 453 -21.71 -4.58 -30.31
CA LEU A 453 -20.51 -5.42 -30.20
C LEU A 453 -19.41 -4.58 -29.55
N ILE A 454 -19.09 -4.89 -28.29
CA ILE A 454 -18.00 -4.25 -27.57
C ILE A 454 -16.76 -4.83 -28.24
N ASN A 455 -16.30 -4.15 -29.29
CA ASN A 455 -15.07 -4.50 -29.96
C ASN A 455 -13.95 -4.19 -28.98
N GLY A 456 -13.55 -5.24 -28.25
CA GLY A 456 -12.38 -5.29 -27.37
C GLY A 456 -12.61 -4.73 -25.96
N MET A 457 -11.94 -5.35 -25.01
CA MET A 457 -11.70 -4.78 -23.68
C MET A 457 -10.35 -4.07 -23.75
N ASN A 458 -10.30 -2.84 -23.26
CA ASN A 458 -9.04 -2.12 -23.07
C ASN A 458 -8.57 -2.35 -21.64
N TYR A 459 -7.29 -2.68 -21.48
CA TYR A 459 -6.62 -2.69 -20.18
C TYR A 459 -5.71 -1.48 -20.14
N GLU A 460 -5.86 -0.67 -19.10
CA GLU A 460 -4.96 0.45 -18.83
C GLU A 460 -4.43 0.27 -17.41
N PHE A 461 -3.10 0.29 -17.27
CA PHE A 461 -2.44 0.28 -15.98
C PHE A 461 -2.24 1.72 -15.54
N ASP A 462 -2.66 2.04 -14.31
CA ASP A 462 -2.34 3.33 -13.69
C ASP A 462 -0.91 3.26 -13.13
N ILE A 463 0.08 3.39 -14.04
CA ILE A 463 1.47 3.53 -13.65
C ILE A 463 1.71 5.02 -13.41
N SER A 464 1.28 5.53 -12.26
CA SER A 464 1.51 6.91 -11.84
C SER A 464 2.95 7.15 -11.34
N SER A 465 3.94 6.65 -12.07
CA SER A 465 5.36 6.92 -11.79
C SER A 465 6.13 7.28 -13.05
N ASP A 466 7.15 8.11 -12.88
CA ASP A 466 8.17 8.46 -13.87
C ASP A 466 9.00 7.24 -14.35
N ASP A 467 8.69 6.03 -13.85
CA ASP A 467 9.31 4.75 -14.20
C ASP A 467 8.50 3.93 -15.20
N ALA A 468 7.51 4.53 -15.88
CA ALA A 468 6.83 3.86 -17.00
C ALA A 468 7.88 3.41 -18.04
N PRO A 469 8.09 2.09 -18.24
CA PRO A 469 9.16 1.64 -19.12
C PRO A 469 8.86 2.01 -20.57
N VAL A 470 9.92 2.31 -21.31
CA VAL A 470 9.87 2.49 -22.75
C VAL A 470 9.48 1.15 -23.37
N VAL A 471 8.20 1.00 -23.69
CA VAL A 471 7.69 -0.24 -24.26
C VAL A 471 8.11 -0.32 -25.73
N ASP A 472 9.07 -1.20 -26.05
CA ASP A 472 9.30 -1.63 -27.42
C ASP A 472 8.12 -2.50 -27.88
N GLN A 473 7.64 -2.24 -29.09
CA GLN A 473 6.50 -2.94 -29.65
C GLN A 473 6.93 -4.37 -30.05
N VAL A 474 6.49 -5.40 -29.29
CA VAL A 474 6.71 -6.83 -29.60
C VAL A 474 5.84 -7.32 -30.79
N SER A 475 5.25 -6.39 -31.56
CA SER A 475 4.39 -6.71 -32.69
C SER A 475 5.19 -7.34 -33.83
N GLY A 476 4.81 -8.55 -34.24
CA GLY A 476 5.47 -9.27 -35.34
C GLY A 476 6.45 -10.36 -34.91
N LEU A 477 6.54 -10.67 -33.61
CA LEU A 477 7.35 -11.77 -33.07
C LEU A 477 6.50 -13.03 -32.82
N GLU A 478 7.07 -14.20 -33.07
CA GLU A 478 6.49 -15.53 -32.90
C GLU A 478 6.86 -16.09 -31.51
N PHE A 479 5.86 -16.60 -30.77
CA PHE A 479 6.09 -17.16 -29.44
C PHE A 479 6.70 -18.55 -29.54
N LEU A 480 7.89 -18.70 -28.99
CA LEU A 480 8.67 -19.94 -29.09
C LEU A 480 8.35 -20.94 -27.97
N GLY A 481 7.95 -20.45 -26.79
CA GLY A 481 7.51 -21.29 -25.67
C GLY A 481 7.94 -20.80 -24.30
N ASN A 482 7.67 -21.62 -23.29
CA ASN A 482 8.06 -21.41 -21.90
C ASN A 482 9.30 -22.26 -21.57
N PHE A 483 10.29 -21.67 -20.91
CA PHE A 483 11.57 -22.30 -20.55
C PHE A 483 11.85 -22.09 -19.07
N ALA A 484 12.52 -23.06 -18.42
CA ALA A 484 12.80 -22.92 -17.00
C ALA A 484 13.82 -21.82 -16.78
N THR A 485 14.96 -21.92 -17.45
CA THR A 485 16.09 -21.01 -17.24
C THR A 485 16.53 -20.40 -18.56
N THR A 486 17.31 -19.33 -18.50
CA THR A 486 17.90 -18.69 -19.69
C THR A 486 18.81 -19.63 -20.47
N TYR A 487 19.37 -20.67 -19.81
CA TYR A 487 20.19 -21.69 -20.45
C TYR A 487 19.40 -22.64 -21.36
N GLU A 488 18.09 -22.73 -21.19
CA GLU A 488 17.21 -23.58 -21.99
C GLU A 488 16.65 -22.86 -23.23
N LEU A 489 16.91 -21.55 -23.36
CA LEU A 489 16.46 -20.78 -24.51
C LEU A 489 17.17 -21.27 -25.79
N PRO A 490 16.43 -21.74 -26.80
CA PRO A 490 17.02 -22.23 -28.04
C PRO A 490 17.52 -21.05 -28.88
N MET A 491 18.51 -21.25 -29.75
CA MET A 491 18.97 -20.21 -30.68
C MET A 491 18.17 -20.28 -31.99
N PRO A 492 17.21 -19.38 -32.22
CA PRO A 492 16.42 -19.37 -33.45
C PRO A 492 17.26 -18.85 -34.63
N GLU A 493 16.83 -19.15 -35.87
CA GLU A 493 17.55 -18.71 -37.07
C GLU A 493 17.35 -17.22 -37.40
N ASN A 494 16.34 -16.57 -36.82
CA ASN A 494 15.99 -15.18 -37.12
C ASN A 494 15.54 -14.42 -35.85
N SER A 495 15.51 -13.10 -35.91
CA SER A 495 15.15 -12.23 -34.78
C SER A 495 13.65 -12.03 -34.57
N SER A 496 12.83 -12.97 -35.05
CA SER A 496 11.38 -12.86 -35.01
C SER A 496 10.78 -13.69 -33.88
N TYR A 497 11.53 -14.03 -32.83
CA TYR A 497 11.06 -14.92 -31.76
C TYR A 497 11.10 -14.27 -30.40
N TYR A 498 10.11 -14.63 -29.59
CA TYR A 498 10.10 -14.34 -28.16
C TYR A 498 9.80 -15.60 -27.33
N ALA A 499 10.34 -15.67 -26.13
CA ALA A 499 10.21 -16.82 -25.23
C ALA A 499 9.99 -16.35 -23.79
N TYR A 500 9.31 -17.14 -22.96
CA TYR A 500 9.11 -16.82 -21.54
C TYR A 500 10.01 -17.69 -20.67
N VAL A 501 10.82 -17.09 -19.80
CA VAL A 501 11.66 -17.82 -18.85
C VAL A 501 11.01 -17.74 -17.47
N TYR A 502 10.38 -18.82 -17.04
CA TYR A 502 9.43 -18.79 -15.92
C TYR A 502 10.08 -18.76 -14.53
N THR A 503 11.36 -19.15 -14.39
CA THR A 503 12.06 -19.05 -13.09
C THR A 503 12.42 -17.62 -12.71
N ILE A 504 12.57 -16.75 -13.71
CA ILE A 504 12.86 -15.31 -13.55
C ILE A 504 11.70 -14.42 -13.96
N GLY A 505 10.61 -15.01 -14.47
CA GLY A 505 9.39 -14.32 -14.84
C GLY A 505 9.55 -13.31 -15.97
N LYS A 506 10.44 -13.55 -16.94
CA LYS A 506 10.76 -12.59 -18.01
C LYS A 506 10.48 -13.12 -19.41
N PHE A 507 9.97 -12.25 -20.28
CA PHE A 507 10.05 -12.45 -21.72
C PHE A 507 11.43 -12.08 -22.28
N TYR A 508 11.91 -12.92 -23.18
CA TYR A 508 13.13 -12.70 -23.94
C TYR A 508 12.75 -12.53 -25.40
N VAL A 509 13.35 -11.56 -26.06
CA VAL A 509 13.26 -11.39 -27.52
C VAL A 509 14.62 -11.73 -28.10
N TYR A 510 14.63 -12.57 -29.12
CA TYR A 510 15.87 -12.87 -29.83
C TYR A 510 16.14 -11.74 -30.81
N GLU A 511 17.09 -10.86 -30.49
CA GLU A 511 17.40 -9.69 -31.32
C GLU A 511 18.90 -9.43 -31.40
N TRP A 512 19.29 -8.54 -32.31
CA TRP A 512 20.68 -8.17 -32.51
C TRP A 512 21.13 -7.26 -31.37
N ASN A 513 22.15 -7.65 -30.61
CA ASN A 513 22.78 -6.78 -29.63
C ASN A 513 24.00 -6.09 -30.26
N ASP A 514 23.94 -4.77 -30.37
CA ASP A 514 25.02 -3.95 -30.92
C ASP A 514 26.33 -4.01 -30.12
N THR A 515 26.24 -4.26 -28.81
CA THR A 515 27.41 -4.36 -27.92
C THR A 515 28.17 -5.65 -28.13
N SER A 516 27.47 -6.78 -28.29
CA SER A 516 28.08 -8.10 -28.48
C SER A 516 28.17 -8.50 -29.96
N ALA A 517 27.65 -7.68 -30.87
CA ALA A 517 27.66 -7.87 -32.33
C ALA A 517 27.17 -9.27 -32.75
N ARG A 518 26.11 -9.75 -32.11
CA ARG A 518 25.48 -11.04 -32.41
C ARG A 518 23.99 -11.02 -32.05
N TYR A 519 23.25 -11.97 -32.62
CA TYR A 519 21.90 -12.25 -32.14
C TYR A 519 21.95 -12.97 -30.80
N GLU A 520 21.22 -12.44 -29.83
CA GLU A 520 21.11 -13.02 -28.51
C GLU A 520 19.74 -12.72 -27.92
N TRP A 521 19.36 -13.57 -26.96
CA TRP A 521 18.15 -13.37 -26.18
C TRP A 521 18.34 -12.14 -25.29
N GLN A 522 17.69 -11.04 -25.65
CA GLN A 522 17.62 -9.84 -24.83
C GLN A 522 16.42 -9.95 -23.89
N PRO A 523 16.61 -9.75 -22.58
CA PRO A 523 15.47 -9.64 -21.67
C PRO A 523 14.67 -8.39 -22.06
N LYS A 524 13.37 -8.54 -22.27
CA LYS A 524 12.44 -7.41 -22.37
C LYS A 524 11.58 -7.39 -21.11
N THR A 525 11.33 -6.20 -20.59
CA THR A 525 10.50 -6.02 -19.38
C THR A 525 9.06 -6.42 -19.66
N ASP A 526 8.40 -7.07 -18.70
CA ASP A 526 7.12 -7.77 -18.86
C ASP A 526 5.87 -6.87 -18.93
N TYR A 527 5.96 -5.71 -19.57
CA TYR A 527 4.81 -4.82 -19.70
C TYR A 527 4.15 -4.99 -21.06
N ILE A 528 3.03 -5.70 -21.08
CA ILE A 528 2.18 -5.83 -22.27
C ILE A 528 1.60 -4.45 -22.61
N LYS A 529 1.83 -4.00 -23.86
CA LYS A 529 1.23 -2.77 -24.41
C LYS A 529 -0.31 -2.86 -24.42
N PRO A 530 -1.03 -1.77 -24.14
CA PRO A 530 -2.48 -1.74 -24.22
C PRO A 530 -2.97 -2.12 -25.63
N LEU A 531 -3.97 -2.99 -25.68
CA LEU A 531 -4.78 -3.21 -26.87
C LEU A 531 -5.85 -2.13 -26.90
N THR A 532 -5.88 -1.32 -27.95
CA THR A 532 -6.89 -0.26 -28.16
C THR A 532 -7.91 -0.72 -29.18
N THR A 533 -9.20 -0.75 -28.80
CA THR A 533 -10.31 -0.73 -29.76
C THR A 533 -11.56 -0.02 -29.23
N GLY A 534 -12.14 0.85 -30.06
CA GLY A 534 -13.59 1.07 -30.13
C GLY A 534 -14.25 2.05 -29.14
N LEU A 535 -15.31 2.71 -29.65
CA LEU A 535 -16.08 3.82 -29.06
C LEU A 535 -17.02 3.45 -27.89
N GLY A 536 -16.73 2.41 -27.12
CA GLY A 536 -17.58 1.96 -26.01
C GLY A 536 -16.76 1.66 -24.77
N GLU A 537 -16.63 2.65 -23.88
CA GLU A 537 -15.77 2.56 -22.70
C GLU A 537 -16.34 1.55 -21.67
N MET A 538 -15.75 0.36 -21.63
CA MET A 538 -15.70 -0.44 -20.40
C MET A 538 -14.23 -0.54 -20.02
N GLU A 539 -13.89 0.17 -18.94
CA GLU A 539 -12.52 0.34 -18.44
C GLU A 539 -12.29 -0.68 -17.32
N VAL A 540 -11.33 -1.60 -17.50
CA VAL A 540 -10.86 -2.47 -16.42
C VAL A 540 -9.47 -1.98 -16.02
N LYS A 541 -9.36 -1.41 -14.82
CA LYS A 541 -8.11 -0.90 -14.24
C LYS A 541 -7.50 -1.97 -13.34
N PRO A 542 -6.56 -2.82 -13.81
CA PRO A 542 -5.70 -3.54 -12.88
C PRO A 542 -4.85 -2.50 -12.13
N ALA A 543 -5.31 -2.08 -10.96
CA ALA A 543 -4.57 -1.21 -10.04
C ALA A 543 -3.31 -1.89 -9.46
N TRP A 544 -3.13 -3.17 -9.75
CA TRP A 544 -2.08 -4.00 -9.21
C TRP A 544 -1.43 -4.81 -10.33
N HIS A 545 -0.14 -4.55 -10.54
CA HIS A 545 0.77 -5.45 -11.25
C HIS A 545 1.81 -5.91 -10.23
N PRO A 546 2.18 -7.21 -10.14
CA PRO A 546 3.37 -7.57 -9.39
C PRO A 546 4.58 -6.85 -10.00
N PRO A 547 5.53 -6.38 -9.16
CA PRO A 547 6.80 -5.87 -9.65
C PRO A 547 7.51 -6.98 -10.42
N VAL A 548 7.98 -6.64 -11.61
CA VAL A 548 8.83 -7.50 -12.42
C VAL A 548 10.21 -7.55 -11.77
N ASN A 549 10.69 -8.75 -11.43
CA ASN A 549 11.95 -8.91 -10.72
C ASN A 549 13.11 -9.17 -11.68
N PHE A 550 13.96 -8.16 -11.93
CA PHE A 550 15.43 -8.16 -11.69
C PHE A 550 16.19 -7.17 -12.59
N TYR A 551 17.24 -6.59 -12.00
CA TYR A 551 18.38 -5.94 -12.66
C TYR A 551 19.43 -7.01 -13.02
N GLU A 552 20.11 -6.85 -14.16
CA GLU A 552 21.26 -7.68 -14.52
C GLU A 552 22.45 -7.40 -13.58
N GLY A 553 23.12 -8.45 -13.11
CA GLY A 553 24.45 -8.34 -12.49
C GLY A 553 24.64 -8.90 -11.08
N ASP A 554 23.61 -9.48 -10.45
CA ASP A 554 23.75 -9.93 -9.06
C ASP A 554 24.16 -11.39 -8.88
N ILE A 555 25.15 -11.61 -8.02
CA ILE A 555 25.82 -12.88 -7.73
C ILE A 555 24.94 -13.77 -6.83
N PHE A 556 23.83 -13.24 -6.29
CA PHE A 556 22.99 -13.90 -5.28
C PHE A 556 21.51 -14.02 -5.67
N GLY A 557 21.22 -14.45 -6.91
CA GLY A 557 19.87 -14.53 -7.52
C GLY A 557 18.82 -15.42 -6.83
N THR A 558 18.54 -15.23 -5.53
CA THR A 558 17.63 -16.09 -4.76
C THR A 558 16.67 -15.34 -3.82
N THR A 559 16.60 -14.01 -3.85
CA THR A 559 15.62 -13.25 -3.05
C THR A 559 14.71 -12.45 -3.96
N PRO A 560 13.37 -12.54 -3.80
CA PRO A 560 12.44 -11.73 -4.55
C PRO A 560 12.73 -10.27 -4.23
N TRP A 561 12.95 -9.52 -5.29
CA TRP A 561 13.07 -8.08 -5.26
C TRP A 561 11.66 -7.47 -5.27
N ILE A 562 11.50 -6.24 -4.83
CA ILE A 562 10.33 -5.42 -5.14
C ILE A 562 10.88 -4.05 -5.48
N GLY A 563 10.83 -3.67 -6.76
CA GLY A 563 11.10 -2.30 -7.18
C GLY A 563 9.99 -1.39 -6.67
N CYS A 564 10.32 -0.49 -5.77
CA CYS A 564 9.38 0.45 -5.16
C CYS A 564 10.16 1.67 -4.70
N SER A 565 9.95 2.80 -5.38
CA SER A 565 10.36 4.10 -4.88
C SER A 565 9.63 4.36 -3.55
N GLY A 566 10.38 4.56 -2.46
CA GLY A 566 9.82 4.81 -1.14
C GLY A 566 8.97 6.09 -1.10
N SER A 567 7.85 6.05 -0.37
CA SER A 567 7.02 7.23 -0.08
C SER A 567 7.02 7.47 1.43
N SER A 568 7.40 8.67 1.87
CA SER A 568 7.24 9.08 3.26
C SER A 568 6.41 10.37 3.36
N PRO A 569 5.29 10.37 4.12
CA PRO A 569 4.47 11.57 4.32
C PRO A 569 5.22 12.70 5.05
N TYR A 570 6.38 12.41 5.64
CA TYR A 570 7.21 13.39 6.35
C TYR A 570 8.22 14.12 5.45
N PHE A 571 8.49 13.63 4.23
CA PHE A 571 9.67 14.08 3.47
C PHE A 571 9.40 14.61 2.04
N ARG A 572 8.15 14.58 1.53
CA ARG A 572 7.77 15.19 0.22
C ARG A 572 8.70 14.82 -0.97
N VAL A 573 9.29 13.63 -0.96
CA VAL A 573 10.03 13.05 -2.10
C VAL A 573 9.48 11.65 -2.35
N GLY A 574 9.18 11.34 -3.62
CA GLY A 574 8.53 10.10 -4.05
C GLY A 574 7.02 10.20 -4.23
N ILE A 575 6.44 9.18 -4.88
CA ILE A 575 5.01 9.04 -5.19
C ILE A 575 4.20 9.20 -3.89
N ASN A 576 3.22 10.11 -3.85
CA ASN A 576 2.42 10.41 -2.66
C ASN A 576 1.51 9.23 -2.20
N SER A 577 1.49 8.13 -2.95
CA SER A 577 0.78 6.89 -2.63
C SER A 577 1.77 5.73 -2.63
N THR A 578 1.94 5.07 -1.49
CA THR A 578 2.73 3.84 -1.41
C THR A 578 2.06 2.78 -2.30
N PRO A 579 2.74 2.19 -3.29
CA PRO A 579 2.15 1.12 -4.09
C PRO A 579 1.83 -0.07 -3.19
N PHE A 580 0.57 -0.47 -3.21
CA PHE A 580 0.10 -1.68 -2.57
C PHE A 580 0.46 -2.87 -3.47
N LEU A 581 1.17 -3.85 -2.92
CA LEU A 581 1.50 -5.07 -3.66
C LEU A 581 1.00 -6.28 -2.90
N LEU A 582 0.53 -7.28 -3.64
CA LEU A 582 0.15 -8.57 -3.08
C LEU A 582 1.26 -9.58 -3.39
N MET A 583 1.59 -10.39 -2.39
CA MET A 583 2.56 -11.48 -2.50
C MET A 583 1.94 -12.76 -1.97
N MET A 584 2.37 -13.91 -2.47
CA MET A 584 2.04 -15.20 -1.84
C MET A 584 3.13 -15.56 -0.85
N TYR A 585 2.74 -15.92 0.37
CA TYR A 585 3.64 -16.55 1.32
C TYR A 585 3.77 -18.04 0.99
N HIS A 586 4.99 -18.50 0.74
CA HIS A 586 5.25 -19.87 0.31
C HIS A 586 5.85 -20.75 1.42
N GLY A 587 5.65 -20.37 2.68
CA GLY A 587 6.24 -21.08 3.80
C GLY A 587 7.74 -20.83 3.93
N LEU A 588 8.46 -21.86 4.37
CA LEU A 588 9.90 -21.80 4.50
C LEU A 588 10.58 -22.50 3.34
N GLN A 589 11.61 -21.87 2.77
CA GLN A 589 12.43 -22.46 1.73
C GLN A 589 13.81 -22.84 2.25
N PRO A 590 14.36 -23.98 1.79
CA PRO A 590 15.74 -24.35 2.07
C PRO A 590 16.68 -23.27 1.55
N GLY A 591 17.49 -22.71 2.43
CA GLY A 591 18.50 -21.77 2.02
C GLY A 591 19.64 -22.39 1.25
N MET A 592 20.31 -21.58 0.41
CA MET A 592 21.55 -22.02 -0.23
C MET A 592 22.69 -22.26 0.78
N LEU A 593 22.56 -21.73 2.00
CA LEU A 593 23.55 -21.85 3.06
C LEU A 593 23.27 -23.06 3.96
N ARG A 594 24.31 -23.88 4.13
CA ARG A 594 24.35 -25.01 5.07
C ARG A 594 25.14 -24.59 6.31
N VAL A 595 24.59 -24.85 7.49
CA VAL A 595 25.31 -24.75 8.77
C VAL A 595 25.41 -26.16 9.31
N ASP A 596 26.64 -26.65 9.50
CA ASP A 596 26.89 -28.03 9.94
C ASP A 596 26.15 -29.08 9.10
N ASP A 597 26.18 -28.93 7.77
CA ASP A 597 25.45 -29.76 6.79
C ASP A 597 23.91 -29.72 6.87
N ILE A 598 23.33 -28.91 7.76
CA ILE A 598 21.90 -28.69 7.86
C ILE A 598 21.52 -27.49 7.01
N VAL A 599 20.61 -27.70 6.06
CA VAL A 599 20.03 -26.64 5.23
C VAL A 599 19.10 -25.79 6.10
N GLN A 600 19.43 -24.52 6.29
CA GLN A 600 18.64 -23.63 7.13
C GLN A 600 17.44 -23.08 6.34
N PRO A 601 16.21 -23.26 6.82
CA PRO A 601 15.02 -22.77 6.13
C PRO A 601 14.75 -21.29 6.46
N PHE A 602 14.34 -20.49 5.47
CA PHE A 602 13.90 -19.08 5.67
C PHE A 602 12.49 -18.84 5.12
N PRO A 603 11.70 -17.93 5.72
CA PRO A 603 10.40 -17.54 5.16
C PRO A 603 10.61 -17.04 3.74
N TYR A 604 9.67 -17.29 2.85
CA TYR A 604 9.74 -16.82 1.47
C TYR A 604 8.36 -16.36 1.02
N ALA A 605 8.30 -15.19 0.38
CA ALA A 605 7.10 -14.71 -0.27
C ALA A 605 7.45 -14.17 -1.65
N SER A 606 6.62 -14.44 -2.65
CA SER A 606 6.87 -14.05 -4.04
C SER A 606 5.56 -13.85 -4.79
N GLY A 607 5.59 -13.00 -5.81
CA GLY A 607 4.51 -12.89 -6.81
C GLY A 607 4.50 -14.05 -7.81
N LEU A 608 5.54 -14.89 -7.81
CA LEU A 608 5.65 -16.02 -8.74
C LEU A 608 5.20 -17.33 -8.09
N ARG A 609 4.81 -18.28 -8.94
CA ARG A 609 4.46 -19.66 -8.54
C ARG A 609 5.66 -20.57 -8.25
N PHE A 610 6.86 -20.08 -8.59
CA PHE A 610 8.12 -20.79 -8.42
C PHE A 610 8.95 -20.18 -7.30
N ASN A 611 9.83 -21.00 -6.70
CA ASN A 611 10.82 -20.53 -5.75
C ASN A 611 12.07 -19.95 -6.43
N ALA A 612 12.98 -19.46 -5.62
CA ALA A 612 14.29 -18.93 -6.04
C ALA A 612 15.17 -19.92 -6.83
N ILE A 613 14.91 -21.23 -6.73
CA ILE A 613 15.66 -22.27 -7.46
C ILE A 613 14.82 -22.90 -8.60
N GLY A 614 13.65 -22.34 -8.90
CA GLY A 614 12.78 -22.73 -10.01
C GLY A 614 11.84 -23.91 -9.76
N GLU A 615 11.72 -24.39 -8.53
CA GLU A 615 10.73 -25.41 -8.16
C GLU A 615 9.34 -24.79 -8.01
N GLU A 616 8.32 -25.45 -8.55
CA GLU A 616 6.92 -25.04 -8.38
C GLU A 616 6.49 -25.31 -6.93
N ILE A 617 6.12 -24.23 -6.23
CA ILE A 617 5.74 -24.27 -4.81
C ILE A 617 4.24 -24.07 -4.61
N ILE A 618 3.55 -23.56 -5.62
CA ILE A 618 2.10 -23.34 -5.66
C ILE A 618 1.60 -23.40 -7.12
N THR A 619 0.28 -23.39 -7.32
CA THR A 619 -0.35 -23.56 -8.64
C THR A 619 -0.73 -22.26 -9.35
N LEU A 620 -0.59 -21.10 -8.70
CA LEU A 620 -1.03 -19.81 -9.23
C LEU A 620 0.11 -18.81 -9.26
N GLU A 621 0.27 -18.13 -10.39
CA GLU A 621 1.15 -16.97 -10.52
C GLU A 621 0.35 -15.70 -10.23
N LEU A 622 0.89 -14.78 -9.43
CA LEU A 622 0.31 -13.45 -9.23
C LEU A 622 0.71 -12.47 -10.34
N SER A 623 1.21 -12.96 -11.48
CA SER A 623 1.31 -12.18 -12.73
C SER A 623 -0.06 -11.88 -13.28
N TRP A 624 -0.15 -10.81 -14.09
CA TRP A 624 -1.39 -10.43 -14.75
C TRP A 624 -2.00 -11.61 -15.52
N GLU A 625 -1.18 -12.38 -16.24
CA GLU A 625 -1.60 -13.56 -16.99
C GLU A 625 -2.19 -14.62 -16.06
N GLY A 626 -1.52 -14.92 -14.94
CA GLY A 626 -1.97 -15.92 -13.96
C GLY A 626 -3.29 -15.52 -13.28
N ILE A 627 -3.39 -14.25 -12.85
CA ILE A 627 -4.61 -13.69 -12.27
C ILE A 627 -5.74 -13.71 -13.29
N ARG A 628 -5.46 -13.23 -14.51
CA ARG A 628 -6.41 -13.16 -15.60
C ARG A 628 -6.95 -14.54 -15.92
N GLU A 629 -6.07 -15.52 -16.13
CA GLU A 629 -6.47 -16.87 -16.50
C GLU A 629 -7.29 -17.56 -15.39
N LYS A 630 -6.97 -17.28 -14.13
CA LYS A 630 -7.66 -17.87 -12.98
C LYS A 630 -8.99 -17.22 -12.65
N PHE A 631 -9.05 -15.89 -12.66
CA PHE A 631 -10.16 -15.12 -12.08
C PHE A 631 -10.94 -14.30 -13.09
N LEU A 632 -10.27 -13.72 -14.09
CA LEU A 632 -10.89 -12.71 -14.95
C LEU A 632 -11.33 -13.25 -16.31
N LYS A 633 -10.73 -14.31 -16.85
CA LYS A 633 -11.03 -14.82 -18.19
C LYS A 633 -12.51 -15.14 -18.41
N THR A 634 -13.17 -15.77 -17.44
CA THR A 634 -14.61 -16.04 -17.52
C THR A 634 -15.44 -14.76 -17.45
N VAL A 635 -15.00 -13.78 -16.66
CA VAL A 635 -15.63 -12.47 -16.49
C VAL A 635 -15.52 -11.65 -17.77
N GLU A 636 -14.34 -11.65 -18.38
CA GLU A 636 -14.03 -11.11 -19.70
C GLU A 636 -14.91 -11.71 -20.79
N ASP A 637 -14.94 -13.04 -20.88
CA ASP A 637 -15.81 -13.78 -21.81
C ASP A 637 -17.28 -13.42 -21.62
N PHE A 638 -17.71 -13.26 -20.37
CA PHE A 638 -19.06 -12.81 -20.02
C PHE A 638 -19.33 -11.42 -20.59
N TYR A 639 -18.46 -10.43 -20.32
CA TYR A 639 -18.66 -9.06 -20.79
C TYR A 639 -18.68 -8.93 -22.31
N GLN A 640 -17.90 -9.74 -23.03
CA GLN A 640 -17.91 -9.78 -24.50
C GLN A 640 -19.19 -10.37 -25.08
N LYS A 641 -19.83 -11.30 -24.37
CA LYS A 641 -20.99 -12.09 -24.86
C LYS A 641 -22.31 -11.70 -24.20
N ARG A 642 -22.30 -10.79 -23.23
CA ARG A 642 -23.49 -10.45 -22.43
C ARG A 642 -24.58 -9.79 -23.29
N TRP A 643 -25.82 -10.05 -22.94
CA TRP A 643 -26.99 -9.32 -23.44
C TRP A 643 -27.65 -8.59 -22.29
N MET A 644 -28.24 -7.43 -22.53
CA MET A 644 -28.99 -6.73 -21.50
C MET A 644 -30.47 -7.03 -21.63
N LEU A 645 -31.10 -7.40 -20.52
CA LEU A 645 -32.54 -7.50 -20.36
C LEU A 645 -33.03 -6.30 -19.57
N GLU A 646 -33.95 -5.53 -20.12
CA GLU A 646 -34.70 -4.51 -19.39
C GLU A 646 -36.19 -4.88 -19.42
N GLY A 647 -36.86 -4.79 -18.28
CA GLY A 647 -38.31 -4.99 -18.21
C GLY A 647 -38.89 -4.48 -16.90
N LYS A 648 -40.22 -4.47 -16.80
CA LYS A 648 -40.94 -4.11 -15.58
C LYS A 648 -41.49 -5.34 -14.89
N ARG A 649 -41.56 -5.32 -13.57
CA ARG A 649 -42.12 -6.41 -12.76
C ARG A 649 -42.85 -5.85 -11.56
N GLU A 650 -44.00 -6.41 -11.21
CA GLU A 650 -44.58 -6.19 -9.89
C GLU A 650 -43.68 -6.80 -8.80
N VAL A 651 -43.29 -5.98 -7.82
CA VAL A 651 -42.45 -6.41 -6.70
C VAL A 651 -43.22 -6.31 -5.40
N ASP A 652 -42.93 -7.24 -4.49
CA ASP A 652 -43.44 -7.23 -3.14
C ASP A 652 -42.30 -7.42 -2.13
N ALA A 653 -42.63 -7.30 -0.84
CA ALA A 653 -41.67 -7.47 0.23
C ALA A 653 -41.07 -8.89 0.29
N ALA A 654 -41.79 -9.92 -0.17
CA ALA A 654 -41.30 -11.29 -0.15
C ALA A 654 -40.20 -11.51 -1.20
N TRP A 655 -40.42 -10.99 -2.41
CA TRP A 655 -39.46 -11.02 -3.50
C TRP A 655 -38.22 -10.19 -3.16
N LEU A 656 -38.39 -8.97 -2.60
CA LEU A 656 -37.25 -8.14 -2.19
C LEU A 656 -36.39 -8.80 -1.11
N ARG A 657 -36.98 -9.53 -0.15
CA ARG A 657 -36.23 -10.33 0.84
C ARG A 657 -35.48 -11.51 0.21
N GLN A 658 -35.93 -11.98 -0.94
CA GLN A 658 -35.30 -13.05 -1.71
C GLN A 658 -34.36 -12.49 -2.80
N LEU A 659 -34.11 -11.18 -2.84
CA LEU A 659 -33.14 -10.63 -3.77
C LEU A 659 -31.73 -11.06 -3.33
N SER A 660 -31.00 -11.69 -4.25
CA SER A 660 -29.60 -12.07 -4.08
C SER A 660 -28.81 -11.66 -5.31
N TRP A 661 -27.71 -10.94 -5.10
CA TRP A 661 -26.79 -10.54 -6.17
C TRP A 661 -25.85 -11.68 -6.59
N GLU A 662 -25.67 -12.67 -5.72
CA GLU A 662 -24.75 -13.82 -5.89
C GLU A 662 -25.32 -14.95 -6.75
N GLU A 663 -26.56 -14.81 -7.21
CA GLU A 663 -27.30 -15.85 -7.90
C GLU A 663 -27.75 -15.39 -9.28
N SER A 664 -27.81 -16.33 -10.23
CA SER A 664 -28.47 -16.12 -11.50
C SER A 664 -29.95 -16.54 -11.43
N TYR A 665 -30.74 -15.86 -12.24
CA TYR A 665 -32.19 -15.98 -12.31
C TYR A 665 -32.59 -16.49 -13.70
N LEU A 666 -33.47 -17.47 -13.74
CA LEU A 666 -34.04 -18.00 -14.97
C LEU A 666 -35.18 -17.10 -15.44
N HIS A 667 -35.14 -16.69 -16.71
CA HIS A 667 -36.24 -16.05 -17.41
C HIS A 667 -36.34 -16.63 -18.82
N LYS A 668 -37.51 -17.16 -19.20
CA LYS A 668 -37.75 -17.76 -20.53
C LYS A 668 -36.68 -18.78 -20.95
N GLY A 669 -36.22 -19.61 -20.01
CA GLY A 669 -35.22 -20.66 -20.25
C GLY A 669 -33.78 -20.17 -20.40
N ARG A 670 -33.50 -18.89 -20.11
CA ARG A 670 -32.17 -18.29 -20.12
C ARG A 670 -31.80 -17.78 -18.73
N GLU A 671 -30.51 -17.78 -18.42
CA GLU A 671 -29.98 -17.30 -17.15
C GLU A 671 -29.60 -15.83 -17.23
N TYR A 672 -29.94 -15.06 -16.19
CA TYR A 672 -29.61 -13.64 -16.07
C TYR A 672 -29.05 -13.33 -14.69
N LEU A 673 -28.10 -12.42 -14.64
CA LEU A 673 -27.56 -11.82 -13.42
C LEU A 673 -28.23 -10.46 -13.23
N LEU A 674 -28.82 -10.23 -12.05
CA LEU A 674 -29.44 -8.93 -11.79
C LEU A 674 -28.36 -7.84 -11.71
N ASP A 675 -28.64 -6.73 -12.37
CA ASP A 675 -27.77 -5.56 -12.39
C ASP A 675 -28.39 -4.44 -11.53
N THR A 676 -29.60 -4.00 -11.88
CA THR A 676 -30.31 -2.94 -11.15
C THR A 676 -31.78 -3.30 -10.96
N VAL A 677 -32.31 -3.00 -9.77
CA VAL A 677 -33.74 -3.03 -9.45
C VAL A 677 -34.15 -1.66 -8.94
N GLU A 678 -34.95 -0.95 -9.71
CA GLU A 678 -35.44 0.38 -9.37
C GLU A 678 -36.95 0.36 -9.17
N PHE A 679 -37.43 0.82 -8.02
CA PHE A 679 -38.86 0.86 -7.70
C PHE A 679 -39.18 2.01 -6.75
N THR A 680 -40.45 2.38 -6.67
CA THR A 680 -40.92 3.38 -5.72
C THR A 680 -41.79 2.72 -4.66
N ALA A 681 -41.50 3.00 -3.38
CA ALA A 681 -42.39 2.71 -2.28
C ALA A 681 -43.22 3.95 -1.90
N THR A 682 -44.51 3.72 -1.63
CA THR A 682 -45.45 4.70 -1.07
C THR A 682 -46.12 4.13 0.19
N HIS A 683 -46.97 4.89 0.85
CA HIS A 683 -47.77 4.37 1.97
C HIS A 683 -48.71 3.22 1.56
N LEU A 684 -49.12 3.15 0.28
CA LEU A 684 -50.07 2.17 -0.27
C LEU A 684 -49.41 0.86 -0.70
N GLY A 685 -48.15 0.88 -1.13
CA GLY A 685 -47.50 -0.31 -1.67
C GLY A 685 -46.19 0.00 -2.37
N PHE A 686 -45.79 -0.93 -3.25
CA PHE A 686 -44.69 -0.75 -4.19
C PHE A 686 -45.27 -0.48 -5.58
N THR A 687 -44.58 0.35 -6.36
CA THR A 687 -44.82 0.41 -7.82
C THR A 687 -44.17 -0.79 -8.50
N SER A 688 -44.51 -1.04 -9.77
CA SER A 688 -43.72 -1.94 -10.60
C SER A 688 -42.25 -1.49 -10.61
N ALA A 689 -41.35 -2.45 -10.43
CA ALA A 689 -39.92 -2.23 -10.49
C ALA A 689 -39.43 -2.30 -11.94
N LYS A 690 -38.56 -1.37 -12.33
CA LYS A 690 -37.71 -1.51 -13.50
C LYS A 690 -36.54 -2.43 -13.13
N ILE A 691 -36.43 -3.55 -13.83
CA ILE A 691 -35.37 -4.54 -13.68
C ILE A 691 -34.44 -4.43 -14.88
N THR A 692 -33.15 -4.28 -14.60
CA THR A 692 -32.07 -4.46 -15.57
C THR A 692 -31.25 -5.67 -15.16
N ALA A 693 -30.99 -6.57 -16.09
CA ALA A 693 -30.25 -7.80 -15.84
C ALA A 693 -29.37 -8.15 -17.05
N TRP A 694 -28.32 -8.91 -16.81
CA TRP A 694 -27.37 -9.32 -17.85
C TRP A 694 -27.49 -10.81 -18.11
N ARG A 695 -27.71 -11.17 -19.36
CA ARG A 695 -27.74 -12.56 -19.79
C ARG A 695 -26.38 -13.19 -19.54
N LYS A 696 -26.42 -14.30 -18.83
CA LYS A 696 -25.28 -15.17 -18.61
C LYS A 696 -25.08 -16.05 -19.87
N PRO A 697 -23.83 -16.18 -20.37
CA PRO A 697 -23.48 -16.88 -21.60
C PRO A 697 -24.05 -18.29 -21.73
#